data_AF-A0A812U7B9-F1
#
_entry.id   AF-A0A812U7B9-F1
#
_cell.length_a   1.000
_cell.length_b   1.000
_cell.length_c   1.000
_cell.angle_alpha   90.00
_cell.angle_beta   90.00
_cell.angle_gamma   90.00
#
_symmetry.space_group_name_H-M   'P 1'
#
loop_
_entity.id
_entity.type
_entity.pdbx_description
1 polymer ?
#
loop_
_entity_poly.entity_id
_entity_poly.type
_entity_poly.pdbx_seq_one_letter_code
_entity_poly.pdbx_strand_id
1 'polypeptide(L)'
;MKSVSIRKVGGALGALVEGVDLVQILDSAESVAELRQWVIEHQVVFIRDQHMTPAQFQQLAEHFGEVMDHPAYGAVAGAPAVQVLESTADAPSKIELWHSDMTFSASPPSFTLLHGQIIPAYGGDTLWASSLAAYDSLSAPMKEFLDPLMAGHDFAHGFKESLAEPGGAQRLADMVAANPPVLHPLVRTHPESRRKGIYVNPLFTTHIEGTFMSTSQFGLLKQRRFAALFWTQFLGAFNDNVFKQALVLIFVFGGLINADTTDVFVNLAAGLFILPFFLFSATAGQIADKFEKSQLVRIIKVAEIVIALFGGVAVYLQNVYAMLAVLFLLGVQSTFFGPLKFSILPQQLDKSELVGGNAQIEMGTFVSILLGTIVGGVVAAQNDVDLLLTVMVVGVAAVGYLCSRFIPVCPATDPTLKIRWNPVSATWSMIQAARGNKSVFLSILGISWFWLLGSLLLAQIPNLTRVYLNGGTTVVTLILAVFTIAVAVGSLACERLSSNRIELGIVPLGALGLSLAGIDLYFSITGFAALQPSEWLAFIAAPGAVRILFDMAMIGFFGGLFIVPLYALIQTRTEEARRARVIAVNNVINAFFMVFGAGLAILMLSVVGLSIAELLLTVMLMNIAVSIFIFHQVPEFAMRFIIWLLSHTMYRVVPEGLEQVPEEGGALLVCNHVTYVDALLLAGAVKRPIRFIMFKPIYDLPVLNFVFRAGGAIPIQGAKENPAAFDAAFEEIAEALASGDLLCIFPEGALTRDGEIATFRRGVERIVSETPVPVVPMALRGLWGSFFSHSGGVFKNPSRFWSRISVRAGQPVPAAEVTAERLQQDVERLRGQFA
;
A
#
# COMPACT_ATOMS: atom_id res chain seq x y z
N MET A 1 -27.68 47.46 -35.17
CA MET A 1 -26.28 47.64 -34.71
C MET A 1 -25.45 48.20 -35.87
N LYS A 2 -24.40 49.00 -35.60
CA LYS A 2 -23.35 49.30 -36.59
C LYS A 2 -22.74 47.99 -37.10
N SER A 3 -21.95 48.01 -38.17
CA SER A 3 -21.27 46.80 -38.68
C SER A 3 -20.37 46.19 -37.60
N VAL A 4 -20.86 45.17 -36.90
CA VAL A 4 -20.08 44.39 -35.94
C VAL A 4 -19.01 43.61 -36.71
N SER A 5 -17.77 43.68 -36.25
CA SER A 5 -16.63 42.97 -36.84
C SER A 5 -16.14 41.91 -35.85
N ILE A 6 -16.06 40.66 -36.29
CA ILE A 6 -15.59 39.53 -35.47
C ILE A 6 -14.34 38.96 -36.10
N ARG A 7 -13.23 39.00 -35.36
CA ARG A 7 -11.93 38.48 -35.81
C ARG A 7 -11.44 37.39 -34.88
N LYS A 8 -11.27 36.16 -35.39
CA LYS A 8 -10.64 35.06 -34.65
C LYS A 8 -9.19 35.43 -34.30
N VAL A 9 -8.81 35.20 -33.04
CA VAL A 9 -7.48 35.56 -32.52
C VAL A 9 -6.60 34.36 -32.19
N GLY A 10 -7.16 33.15 -32.15
CA GLY A 10 -6.43 31.90 -31.95
C GLY A 10 -6.85 30.80 -32.92
N GLY A 11 -6.05 29.72 -32.98
CA GLY A 11 -6.33 28.58 -33.86
C GLY A 11 -7.46 27.68 -33.36
N ALA A 12 -7.59 27.53 -32.03
CA ALA A 12 -8.57 26.62 -31.41
C ALA A 12 -9.74 27.33 -30.68
N LEU A 13 -9.54 28.58 -30.25
CA LEU A 13 -10.52 29.40 -29.52
C LEU A 13 -10.18 30.88 -29.65
N GLY A 14 -11.11 31.74 -29.25
CA GLY A 14 -10.89 33.18 -29.07
C GLY A 14 -11.33 34.02 -30.27
N ALA A 15 -12.14 35.05 -30.01
CA ALA A 15 -12.47 36.08 -30.99
C ALA A 15 -12.42 37.49 -30.38
N LEU A 16 -11.94 38.46 -31.16
CA LEU A 16 -12.04 39.89 -30.88
C LEU A 16 -13.29 40.43 -31.58
N VAL A 17 -14.19 41.05 -30.82
CA VAL A 17 -15.42 41.67 -31.33
C VAL A 17 -15.29 43.19 -31.22
N GLU A 18 -15.45 43.87 -32.34
CA GLU A 18 -15.33 45.32 -32.48
C GLU A 18 -16.64 45.95 -32.94
N GLY A 19 -16.85 47.22 -32.58
CA GLY A 19 -18.07 47.97 -32.93
C GLY A 19 -19.27 47.69 -32.03
N VAL A 20 -19.03 47.08 -30.86
CA VAL A 20 -20.03 46.73 -29.85
C VAL A 20 -19.82 47.55 -28.57
N ASP A 21 -20.91 48.10 -28.04
CA ASP A 21 -20.99 48.70 -26.71
C ASP A 21 -21.92 47.83 -25.84
N LEU A 22 -21.36 47.16 -24.84
CA LEU A 22 -22.09 46.22 -23.98
C LEU A 22 -23.22 46.89 -23.21
N VAL A 23 -23.11 48.19 -22.89
CA VAL A 23 -24.18 48.93 -22.19
C VAL A 23 -25.40 49.07 -23.10
N GLN A 24 -25.20 49.31 -24.39
CA GLN A 24 -26.29 49.41 -25.36
C GLN A 24 -26.89 48.05 -25.71
N ILE A 25 -26.12 46.96 -25.57
CA ILE A 25 -26.63 45.60 -25.80
C ILE A 25 -27.68 45.19 -24.77
N LEU A 26 -27.57 45.68 -23.52
CA LEU A 26 -28.50 45.33 -22.43
C LEU A 26 -29.96 45.69 -22.75
N ASP A 27 -30.19 46.67 -23.63
CA ASP A 27 -31.53 47.13 -24.00
C ASP A 27 -32.24 46.20 -25.02
N SER A 28 -31.56 45.17 -25.54
CA SER A 28 -32.07 44.29 -26.59
C SER A 28 -31.77 42.80 -26.33
N ALA A 29 -32.83 42.03 -26.08
CA ALA A 29 -32.72 40.58 -25.89
C ALA A 29 -32.11 39.85 -27.10
N GLU A 30 -32.36 40.34 -28.33
CA GLU A 30 -31.74 39.80 -29.54
C GLU A 30 -30.22 40.00 -29.56
N SER A 31 -29.76 41.18 -29.15
CA SER A 31 -28.33 41.51 -29.10
C SER A 31 -27.59 40.69 -28.04
N VAL A 32 -28.24 40.46 -26.90
CA VAL A 32 -27.73 39.56 -25.84
C VAL A 32 -27.63 38.11 -26.34
N ALA A 33 -28.64 37.63 -27.07
CA ALA A 33 -28.62 36.27 -27.63
C ALA A 33 -27.49 36.12 -28.67
N GLU A 34 -27.23 37.16 -29.47
CA GLU A 34 -26.12 37.18 -30.43
C GLU A 34 -24.76 37.12 -29.71
N LEU A 35 -24.58 37.91 -28.65
CA LEU A 35 -23.38 37.86 -27.81
C LEU A 35 -23.16 36.47 -27.21
N ARG A 36 -24.22 35.83 -26.71
CA ARG A 36 -24.15 34.46 -26.19
C ARG A 36 -23.70 33.46 -27.26
N GLN A 37 -24.23 33.58 -28.48
CA GLN A 37 -23.81 32.72 -29.61
C GLN A 37 -22.33 32.90 -29.94
N TRP A 38 -21.81 34.13 -29.95
CA TRP A 38 -20.38 34.36 -30.19
C TRP A 38 -19.50 33.69 -29.13
N VAL A 39 -19.91 33.73 -27.86
CA VAL A 39 -19.19 33.05 -26.77
C VAL A 39 -19.23 31.54 -26.94
N ILE A 40 -20.38 30.98 -27.31
CA ILE A 40 -20.52 29.53 -27.54
C ILE A 40 -19.66 29.06 -28.72
N GLU A 41 -19.63 29.82 -29.82
CA GLU A 41 -18.85 29.49 -31.01
C GLU A 41 -17.35 29.61 -30.76
N HIS A 42 -16.92 30.72 -30.14
CA HIS A 42 -15.52 31.08 -30.01
C HIS A 42 -14.90 30.68 -28.66
N GLN A 43 -15.70 30.15 -27.73
CA GLN A 43 -15.36 29.74 -26.35
C GLN A 43 -14.90 30.88 -25.42
N VAL A 44 -14.23 31.91 -25.98
CA VAL A 44 -13.80 33.13 -25.29
C VAL A 44 -13.95 34.30 -26.27
N VAL A 45 -14.53 35.40 -25.81
CA VAL A 45 -14.73 36.61 -26.62
C VAL A 45 -14.12 37.81 -25.90
N PHE A 46 -13.36 38.62 -26.64
CA PHE A 46 -12.74 39.84 -26.16
C PHE A 46 -13.46 41.04 -26.78
N ILE A 47 -13.90 41.97 -25.93
CA ILE A 47 -14.54 43.23 -26.35
C ILE A 47 -13.76 44.35 -25.67
N ARG A 48 -13.23 45.27 -26.48
CA ARG A 48 -12.36 46.36 -25.99
C ARG A 48 -13.16 47.63 -25.71
N ASP A 49 -12.55 48.52 -24.94
CA ASP A 49 -13.04 49.88 -24.70
C ASP A 49 -14.44 49.93 -24.06
N GLN A 50 -14.69 49.03 -23.11
CA GLN A 50 -15.96 48.91 -22.39
C GLN A 50 -15.92 49.67 -21.06
N HIS A 51 -16.79 50.68 -20.94
CA HIS A 51 -16.92 51.50 -19.73
C HIS A 51 -18.25 51.21 -19.05
N MET A 52 -18.24 50.30 -18.07
CA MET A 52 -19.42 49.86 -17.32
C MET A 52 -19.28 50.17 -15.83
N THR A 53 -20.40 50.51 -15.20
CA THR A 53 -20.50 50.52 -13.73
C THR A 53 -20.64 49.08 -13.20
N PRO A 54 -20.29 48.80 -11.93
CA PRO A 54 -20.49 47.47 -11.34
C PRO A 54 -21.93 46.95 -11.45
N ALA A 55 -22.93 47.84 -11.33
CA ALA A 55 -24.34 47.48 -11.49
C ALA A 55 -24.68 47.04 -12.93
N GLN A 56 -24.17 47.75 -13.94
CA GLN A 56 -24.35 47.36 -15.35
C GLN A 56 -23.61 46.05 -15.68
N PHE A 57 -22.44 45.83 -15.06
CA PHE A 57 -21.70 44.58 -15.23
C PHE A 57 -22.45 43.38 -14.60
N GLN A 58 -23.06 43.57 -13.43
CA GLN A 58 -23.93 42.56 -12.84
C GLN A 58 -25.15 42.29 -13.73
N GLN A 59 -25.81 43.34 -14.22
CA GLN A 59 -26.96 43.19 -15.13
C GLN A 59 -26.60 42.42 -16.40
N LEU A 60 -25.40 42.64 -16.95
CA LEU A 60 -24.89 41.85 -18.07
C LEU A 60 -24.76 40.36 -17.71
N ALA A 61 -24.24 40.02 -16.53
CA ALA A 61 -24.12 38.64 -16.09
C ALA A 61 -25.50 37.97 -15.91
N GLU A 62 -26.49 38.70 -15.39
CA GLU A 62 -27.87 38.21 -15.20
C GLU A 62 -28.54 37.80 -16.53
N HIS A 63 -28.14 38.39 -17.65
CA HIS A 63 -28.60 37.97 -18.98
C HIS A 63 -28.03 36.61 -19.43
N PHE A 64 -26.93 36.13 -18.82
CA PHE A 64 -26.35 34.81 -19.12
C PHE A 64 -26.89 33.69 -18.22
N GLY A 65 -27.53 34.04 -17.11
CA GLY A 65 -28.15 33.12 -16.17
C GLY A 65 -28.21 33.69 -14.75
N GLU A 66 -28.58 32.83 -13.79
CA GLU A 66 -28.48 33.15 -12.36
C GLU A 66 -27.01 33.40 -11.97
N VAL A 67 -26.73 34.55 -11.37
CA VAL A 67 -25.37 34.92 -10.98
C VAL A 67 -25.00 34.21 -9.68
N MET A 68 -23.86 33.51 -9.70
CA MET A 68 -23.37 32.75 -8.56
C MET A 68 -22.44 33.62 -7.70
N ASP A 69 -22.69 33.64 -6.39
CA ASP A 69 -21.77 34.25 -5.44
C ASP A 69 -20.50 33.39 -5.31
N HIS A 70 -19.33 34.02 -5.35
CA HIS A 70 -18.06 33.31 -5.18
C HIS A 70 -17.53 33.49 -3.75
N PRO A 71 -17.28 32.40 -3.00
CA PRO A 71 -17.21 32.47 -1.54
C PRO A 71 -15.90 33.09 -1.00
N ALA A 72 -14.86 33.29 -1.83
CA ALA A 72 -13.51 33.65 -1.38
C ALA A 72 -13.10 35.12 -1.51
N TYR A 73 -13.88 35.98 -2.19
CA TYR A 73 -13.54 37.40 -2.40
C TYR A 73 -14.67 38.33 -1.96
N GLY A 74 -14.31 39.57 -1.57
CA GLY A 74 -15.27 40.58 -1.10
C GLY A 74 -16.10 41.17 -2.25
N ALA A 75 -17.36 41.46 -1.95
CA ALA A 75 -18.31 42.05 -2.89
C ALA A 75 -18.10 43.57 -3.08
N VAL A 76 -18.44 44.09 -4.26
CA VAL A 76 -18.45 45.54 -4.54
C VAL A 76 -19.70 46.20 -3.97
N ALA A 77 -19.54 47.36 -3.32
CA ALA A 77 -20.67 48.11 -2.76
C ALA A 77 -21.70 48.47 -3.86
N GLY A 78 -22.94 48.03 -3.70
CA GLY A 78 -24.02 48.22 -4.67
C GLY A 78 -24.11 47.16 -5.78
N ALA A 79 -23.19 46.20 -5.83
CA ALA A 79 -23.22 45.07 -6.76
C ALA A 79 -22.69 43.80 -6.06
N PRO A 80 -23.53 43.13 -5.23
CA PRO A 80 -23.09 42.06 -4.32
C PRO A 80 -22.49 40.86 -5.05
N ALA A 81 -22.89 40.61 -6.29
CA ALA A 81 -22.41 39.50 -7.11
C ALA A 81 -21.11 39.80 -7.88
N VAL A 82 -20.57 41.03 -7.76
CA VAL A 82 -19.34 41.46 -8.43
C VAL A 82 -18.16 41.42 -7.46
N GLN A 83 -17.05 40.85 -7.91
CA GLN A 83 -15.84 40.66 -7.10
C GLN A 83 -14.64 41.36 -7.71
N VAL A 84 -13.76 41.86 -6.84
CA VAL A 84 -12.51 42.49 -7.26
C VAL A 84 -11.39 41.45 -7.20
N LEU A 85 -10.81 41.17 -8.36
CA LEU A 85 -9.58 40.40 -8.49
C LEU A 85 -8.40 41.37 -8.58
N GLU A 86 -7.55 41.37 -7.55
CA GLU A 86 -6.37 42.21 -7.46
C GLU A 86 -5.11 41.34 -7.42
N SER A 87 -4.11 41.71 -8.21
CA SER A 87 -2.79 41.07 -8.20
C SER A 87 -1.73 42.16 -8.24
N THR A 88 -1.09 42.39 -7.10
CA THR A 88 -0.04 43.40 -6.92
C THR A 88 1.25 42.73 -6.46
N ALA A 89 2.35 43.48 -6.44
CA ALA A 89 3.62 42.97 -5.89
C ALA A 89 3.50 42.56 -4.41
N ASP A 90 2.65 43.26 -3.66
CA ASP A 90 2.41 43.00 -2.23
C ASP A 90 1.34 41.93 -1.99
N ALA A 91 0.49 41.66 -2.98
CA ALA A 91 -0.54 40.61 -2.96
C ALA A 91 -0.52 39.82 -4.28
N PRO A 92 0.48 38.93 -4.48
CA PRO A 92 0.60 38.16 -5.71
C PRO A 92 -0.50 37.09 -5.82
N SER A 93 -0.88 36.77 -7.06
CA SER A 93 -1.80 35.66 -7.38
C SER A 93 -1.25 34.33 -6.87
N LYS A 94 -2.13 33.48 -6.36
CA LYS A 94 -1.84 32.13 -5.85
C LYS A 94 -2.41 31.02 -6.73
N ILE A 95 -3.03 31.37 -7.85
CA ILE A 95 -3.77 30.45 -8.73
C ILE A 95 -3.18 30.41 -10.15
N GLU A 96 -1.88 30.66 -10.29
CA GLU A 96 -1.12 30.67 -11.56
C GLU A 96 -0.88 29.25 -12.13
N LEU A 97 -1.98 28.53 -12.40
CA LEU A 97 -1.99 27.18 -12.94
C LEU A 97 -3.26 26.97 -13.77
N TRP A 98 -3.24 26.08 -14.75
CA TRP A 98 -4.39 25.88 -15.65
C TRP A 98 -5.63 25.40 -14.88
N HIS A 99 -6.74 26.11 -14.96
CA HIS A 99 -7.98 25.70 -14.31
C HIS A 99 -9.24 26.21 -14.99
N SER A 100 -10.37 25.67 -14.53
CA SER A 100 -11.70 26.23 -14.73
C SER A 100 -12.22 26.56 -13.33
N ASP A 101 -12.86 27.71 -13.19
CA ASP A 101 -13.31 28.19 -11.89
C ASP A 101 -14.40 27.31 -11.30
N MET A 102 -14.38 27.19 -9.98
CA MET A 102 -15.45 26.60 -9.18
C MET A 102 -15.86 25.18 -9.58
N THR A 103 -14.95 24.39 -10.17
CA THR A 103 -15.24 22.98 -10.51
C THR A 103 -15.50 22.09 -9.29
N PHE A 104 -15.32 22.59 -8.07
CA PHE A 104 -15.73 21.94 -6.82
C PHE A 104 -17.23 22.10 -6.51
N SER A 105 -17.97 22.91 -7.27
CA SER A 105 -19.41 23.10 -7.08
C SER A 105 -20.20 22.01 -7.80
N ALA A 106 -21.31 21.55 -7.21
CA ALA A 106 -22.20 20.59 -7.86
C ALA A 106 -22.79 21.13 -9.19
N SER A 107 -22.96 22.45 -9.27
CA SER A 107 -23.39 23.16 -10.49
C SER A 107 -22.38 24.27 -10.81
N PRO A 108 -21.28 23.95 -11.51
CA PRO A 108 -20.27 24.96 -11.87
C PRO A 108 -20.84 26.04 -12.80
N PRO A 109 -20.26 27.25 -12.79
CA PRO A 109 -20.70 28.34 -13.66
C PRO A 109 -20.57 27.96 -15.14
N SER A 110 -21.56 28.36 -15.94
CA SER A 110 -21.56 28.11 -17.39
C SER A 110 -20.79 29.17 -18.17
N PHE A 111 -20.67 30.38 -17.61
CA PHE A 111 -19.96 31.51 -18.18
C PHE A 111 -19.23 32.27 -17.07
N THR A 112 -18.08 32.83 -17.40
CA THR A 112 -17.30 33.68 -16.51
C THR A 112 -17.01 34.98 -17.25
N LEU A 113 -17.32 36.11 -16.61
CA LEU A 113 -17.12 37.44 -17.17
C LEU A 113 -16.01 38.13 -16.40
N LEU A 114 -15.09 38.77 -17.13
CA LEU A 114 -14.00 39.56 -16.54
C LEU A 114 -14.02 40.96 -17.15
N HIS A 115 -13.95 41.99 -16.30
CA HIS A 115 -13.86 43.39 -16.71
C HIS A 115 -12.54 43.99 -16.24
N GLY A 116 -11.64 44.25 -17.18
CA GLY A 116 -10.33 44.83 -16.89
C GLY A 116 -10.43 46.31 -16.54
N GLN A 117 -10.25 46.65 -15.26
CA GLN A 117 -10.21 48.03 -14.77
C GLN A 117 -8.81 48.64 -14.85
N ILE A 118 -7.81 47.88 -14.38
CA ILE A 118 -6.39 48.25 -14.42
C ILE A 118 -5.65 47.07 -15.04
N ILE A 119 -5.14 47.26 -16.25
CA ILE A 119 -4.35 46.26 -16.98
C ILE A 119 -2.94 46.82 -17.19
N PRO A 120 -1.87 46.09 -16.85
CA PRO A 120 -0.51 46.53 -17.11
C PRO A 120 -0.25 46.69 -18.62
N ALA A 121 0.64 47.61 -18.99
CA ALA A 121 0.97 47.87 -20.40
C ALA A 121 1.60 46.67 -21.11
N TYR A 122 2.25 45.77 -20.36
CA TYR A 122 2.82 44.50 -20.84
C TYR A 122 2.95 43.51 -19.67
N GLY A 123 2.87 42.20 -19.96
CA GLY A 123 2.92 41.14 -18.97
C GLY A 123 1.60 40.95 -18.22
N GLY A 124 1.45 39.81 -17.52
CA GLY A 124 0.20 39.48 -16.82
C GLY A 124 -0.94 39.03 -17.73
N ASP A 125 -0.63 38.49 -18.91
CA ASP A 125 -1.64 37.98 -19.84
C ASP A 125 -2.40 36.80 -19.24
N THR A 126 -3.74 36.85 -19.29
CA THR A 126 -4.57 35.67 -19.00
C THR A 126 -4.54 34.72 -20.20
N LEU A 127 -4.00 33.53 -19.98
CA LEU A 127 -3.92 32.48 -21.00
C LEU A 127 -5.16 31.60 -20.98
N TRP A 128 -5.62 31.18 -22.17
CA TRP A 128 -6.82 30.37 -22.34
C TRP A 128 -6.50 29.08 -23.12
N ALA A 129 -7.12 27.97 -22.72
CA ALA A 129 -6.99 26.68 -23.38
C ALA A 129 -8.36 26.08 -23.67
N SER A 130 -8.50 25.43 -24.84
CA SER A 130 -9.78 24.84 -25.26
C SER A 130 -9.85 23.36 -24.87
N SER A 131 -10.67 23.05 -23.86
CA SER A 131 -10.96 21.67 -23.46
C SER A 131 -11.66 20.86 -24.56
N LEU A 132 -12.41 21.52 -25.45
CA LEU A 132 -13.09 20.91 -26.59
C LEU A 132 -12.07 20.40 -27.63
N ALA A 133 -11.18 21.29 -28.10
CA ALA A 133 -10.09 20.92 -29.01
C ALA A 133 -9.15 19.86 -28.42
N ALA A 134 -8.90 19.90 -27.10
CA ALA A 134 -8.13 18.86 -26.43
C ALA A 134 -8.81 17.49 -26.56
N TYR A 135 -10.11 17.41 -26.28
CA TYR A 135 -10.90 16.18 -26.49
C TYR A 135 -10.90 15.75 -27.96
N ASP A 136 -11.14 16.68 -28.89
CA ASP A 136 -11.23 16.39 -30.32
C ASP A 136 -9.92 15.77 -30.86
N SER A 137 -8.77 16.20 -30.33
CA SER A 137 -7.43 15.69 -30.69
C SER A 137 -7.11 14.28 -30.18
N LEU A 138 -7.91 13.73 -29.25
CA LEU A 138 -7.69 12.39 -28.72
C LEU A 138 -7.99 11.30 -29.75
N SER A 139 -7.24 10.19 -29.67
CA SER A 139 -7.52 8.99 -30.45
C SER A 139 -8.85 8.35 -30.02
N ALA A 140 -9.50 7.60 -30.91
CA ALA A 140 -10.77 6.93 -30.61
C ALA A 140 -10.70 6.02 -29.37
N PRO A 141 -9.66 5.18 -29.16
CA PRO A 141 -9.55 4.37 -27.93
C PRO A 141 -9.45 5.21 -26.66
N MET A 142 -8.79 6.37 -26.72
CA MET A 142 -8.69 7.26 -25.57
C MET A 142 -10.04 7.91 -25.25
N LYS A 143 -10.80 8.29 -26.29
CA LYS A 143 -12.18 8.80 -26.12
C LYS A 143 -13.08 7.74 -25.47
N GLU A 144 -13.06 6.50 -25.97
CA GLU A 144 -13.81 5.38 -25.39
C GLU A 144 -13.42 5.08 -23.93
N PHE A 145 -12.13 5.19 -23.60
CA PHE A 145 -11.63 4.97 -22.25
C PHE A 145 -12.03 6.09 -21.28
N LEU A 146 -11.98 7.36 -21.71
CA LEU A 146 -12.21 8.52 -20.86
C LEU A 146 -13.69 8.88 -20.70
N ASP A 147 -14.53 8.63 -21.72
CA ASP A 147 -15.96 8.95 -21.73
C ASP A 147 -16.75 8.47 -20.50
N PRO A 148 -16.55 7.24 -19.97
CA PRO A 148 -17.31 6.75 -18.83
C PRO A 148 -16.73 7.16 -17.46
N LEU A 149 -15.57 7.83 -17.41
CA LEU A 149 -14.89 8.13 -16.15
C LEU A 149 -15.47 9.37 -15.46
N MET A 150 -15.41 9.37 -14.14
CA MET A 150 -15.77 10.51 -13.29
C MET A 150 -14.50 11.07 -12.64
N ALA A 151 -14.44 12.37 -12.42
CA ALA A 151 -13.36 13.06 -11.73
C ALA A 151 -13.90 13.72 -10.45
N GLY A 152 -13.16 13.56 -9.35
CA GLY A 152 -13.45 14.20 -8.07
C GLY A 152 -12.80 15.57 -7.98
N HIS A 153 -13.58 16.57 -7.61
CA HIS A 153 -13.16 17.96 -7.45
C HIS A 153 -13.40 18.43 -6.03
N ASP A 154 -12.40 19.06 -5.42
CA ASP A 154 -12.42 19.42 -4.00
C ASP A 154 -12.01 20.88 -3.77
N PHE A 155 -12.84 21.61 -3.03
CA PHE A 155 -12.58 22.97 -2.58
C PHE A 155 -11.33 23.04 -1.69
N ALA A 156 -11.21 22.14 -0.71
CA ALA A 156 -10.09 22.15 0.23
C ALA A 156 -8.75 21.92 -0.48
N HIS A 157 -8.76 21.12 -1.55
CA HIS A 157 -7.58 20.92 -2.37
C HIS A 157 -7.17 22.20 -3.12
N GLY A 158 -8.12 22.88 -3.77
CA GLY A 158 -7.84 24.10 -4.53
C GLY A 158 -7.42 25.29 -3.67
N PHE A 159 -7.84 25.33 -2.40
CA PHE A 159 -7.49 26.39 -1.46
C PHE A 159 -6.50 25.96 -0.37
N LYS A 160 -5.75 24.88 -0.59
CA LYS A 160 -4.80 24.30 0.38
C LYS A 160 -3.76 25.31 0.92
N GLU A 161 -3.30 26.22 0.08
CA GLU A 161 -2.32 27.25 0.47
C GLU A 161 -2.95 28.26 1.44
N SER A 162 -4.17 28.73 1.13
CA SER A 162 -4.95 29.60 2.00
C SER A 162 -5.37 28.92 3.30
N LEU A 163 -5.60 27.60 3.28
CA LEU A 163 -5.88 26.80 4.49
C LEU A 163 -4.65 26.63 5.38
N ALA A 164 -3.45 26.57 4.80
CA ALA A 164 -2.19 26.41 5.51
C ALA A 164 -1.68 27.71 6.17
N GLU A 165 -2.27 28.87 5.85
CA GLU A 165 -1.94 30.15 6.48
C GLU A 165 -2.32 30.17 7.97
N PRO A 166 -1.62 30.94 8.81
CA PRO A 166 -2.00 31.13 10.21
C PRO A 166 -3.47 31.61 10.34
N GLY A 167 -4.32 30.79 10.97
CA GLY A 167 -5.76 31.05 11.11
C GLY A 167 -6.61 30.73 9.86
N GLY A 168 -6.00 30.29 8.76
CA GLY A 168 -6.68 29.96 7.50
C GLY A 168 -7.73 28.86 7.64
N ALA A 169 -7.40 27.79 8.36
CA ALA A 169 -8.33 26.69 8.64
C ALA A 169 -9.60 27.15 9.37
N GLN A 170 -9.49 28.11 10.30
CA GLN A 170 -10.63 28.63 11.05
C GLN A 170 -11.44 29.63 10.24
N ARG A 171 -10.77 30.44 9.42
CA ARG A 171 -11.39 31.41 8.49
C ARG A 171 -12.21 30.73 7.38
N LEU A 172 -11.74 29.58 6.88
CA LEU A 172 -12.35 28.88 5.75
C LEU A 172 -13.21 27.67 6.17
N ALA A 173 -13.37 27.40 7.48
CA ALA A 173 -14.08 26.22 7.99
C ALA A 173 -15.50 26.10 7.42
N ASP A 174 -16.28 27.18 7.48
CA ASP A 174 -17.66 27.21 6.98
C ASP A 174 -17.73 27.00 5.47
N MET A 175 -16.75 27.52 4.72
CA MET A 175 -16.68 27.36 3.26
C MET A 175 -16.32 25.93 2.87
N VAL A 176 -15.39 25.29 3.59
CA VAL A 176 -15.07 23.87 3.39
C VAL A 176 -16.29 23.00 3.69
N ALA A 177 -17.03 23.31 4.76
CA ALA A 177 -18.25 22.59 5.11
C ALA A 177 -19.37 22.77 4.07
N ALA A 178 -19.51 23.98 3.50
CA ALA A 178 -20.52 24.29 2.49
C ALA A 178 -20.19 23.72 1.10
N ASN A 179 -18.93 23.36 0.82
CA ASN A 179 -18.47 22.87 -0.48
C ASN A 179 -17.81 21.48 -0.34
N PRO A 180 -18.59 20.43 -0.04
CA PRO A 180 -18.05 19.07 0.00
C PRO A 180 -17.52 18.66 -1.40
N PRO A 181 -16.57 17.72 -1.48
CA PRO A 181 -16.06 17.24 -2.75
C PRO A 181 -17.18 16.73 -3.67
N VAL A 182 -17.11 17.09 -4.95
CA VAL A 182 -18.10 16.71 -5.96
C VAL A 182 -17.50 15.85 -7.06
N LEU A 183 -18.33 15.02 -7.67
CA LEU A 183 -17.96 14.23 -8.83
C LEU A 183 -18.55 14.83 -10.10
N HIS A 184 -17.71 15.02 -11.11
CA HIS A 184 -18.11 15.42 -12.44
C HIS A 184 -17.70 14.38 -13.46
N PRO A 185 -18.46 14.18 -14.56
CA PRO A 185 -17.97 13.41 -15.69
C PRO A 185 -16.63 13.98 -16.16
N LEU A 186 -15.61 13.13 -16.32
CA LEU A 186 -14.29 13.54 -16.80
C LEU A 186 -14.40 14.15 -18.20
N VAL A 187 -15.29 13.59 -19.03
CA VAL A 187 -15.70 14.18 -20.31
C VAL A 187 -17.12 14.72 -20.16
N ARG A 188 -17.26 16.06 -20.21
CA ARG A 188 -18.57 16.72 -20.16
C ARG A 188 -19.05 17.09 -21.55
N THR A 189 -20.37 17.02 -21.74
CA THR A 189 -21.03 17.58 -22.92
C THR A 189 -21.50 18.98 -22.59
N HIS A 190 -21.05 19.98 -23.35
CA HIS A 190 -21.52 21.35 -23.19
C HIS A 190 -23.02 21.44 -23.58
N PRO A 191 -23.88 22.04 -22.74
CA PRO A 191 -25.33 21.93 -22.89
C PRO A 191 -25.88 22.56 -24.18
N GLU A 192 -25.27 23.66 -24.65
CA GLU A 192 -25.76 24.39 -25.82
C GLU A 192 -25.09 23.94 -27.13
N SER A 193 -23.76 23.96 -27.18
CA SER A 193 -23.00 23.51 -28.37
C SER A 193 -23.03 21.99 -28.60
N ARG A 194 -23.41 21.19 -27.59
CA ARG A 194 -23.39 19.72 -27.60
C ARG A 194 -22.01 19.08 -27.86
N ARG A 195 -20.95 19.87 -27.84
CA ARG A 195 -19.57 19.39 -27.98
C ARG A 195 -19.07 18.79 -26.68
N LYS A 196 -18.22 17.77 -26.78
CA LYS A 196 -17.56 17.14 -25.64
C LYS A 196 -16.24 17.83 -25.33
N GLY A 197 -15.92 17.98 -24.05
CA GLY A 197 -14.68 18.55 -23.56
C GLY A 197 -14.15 17.82 -22.34
N ILE A 198 -12.83 17.81 -22.19
CA ILE A 198 -12.15 17.28 -21.00
C ILE A 198 -12.37 18.26 -19.84
N TYR A 199 -12.93 17.78 -18.72
CA TYR A 199 -13.30 18.60 -17.56
C TYR A 199 -12.51 18.20 -16.31
N VAL A 200 -11.19 18.34 -16.38
CA VAL A 200 -10.28 18.16 -15.24
C VAL A 200 -9.29 19.31 -15.19
N ASN A 201 -8.81 19.64 -14.00
CA ASN A 201 -7.77 20.66 -13.82
C ASN A 201 -6.91 20.39 -12.58
N PRO A 202 -5.62 20.77 -12.60
CA PRO A 202 -4.71 20.61 -11.46
C PRO A 202 -5.09 21.40 -10.21
N LEU A 203 -5.97 22.41 -10.30
CA LEU A 203 -6.36 23.19 -9.12
C LEU A 203 -7.31 22.43 -8.21
N PHE A 204 -8.35 21.80 -8.78
CA PHE A 204 -9.44 21.23 -8.02
C PHE A 204 -9.57 19.71 -8.16
N THR A 205 -9.12 19.11 -9.27
CA THR A 205 -9.26 17.67 -9.49
C THR A 205 -8.30 16.88 -8.58
N THR A 206 -8.86 16.07 -7.68
CA THR A 206 -8.09 15.26 -6.72
C THR A 206 -7.85 13.84 -7.20
N HIS A 207 -8.83 13.26 -7.90
CA HIS A 207 -8.77 11.88 -8.39
C HIS A 207 -9.71 11.67 -9.57
N ILE A 208 -9.53 10.54 -10.28
CA ILE A 208 -10.45 10.04 -11.29
C ILE A 208 -10.96 8.69 -10.79
N GLU A 209 -12.28 8.55 -10.66
CA GLU A 209 -12.92 7.33 -10.17
C GLU A 209 -12.63 6.14 -11.09
N GLY A 210 -12.44 4.97 -10.48
CA GLY A 210 -12.14 3.73 -11.21
C GLY A 210 -10.71 3.65 -11.75
N THR A 211 -9.98 4.76 -11.85
CA THR A 211 -8.54 4.77 -12.10
C THR A 211 -7.80 5.06 -10.81
N PHE A 212 -7.43 4.01 -10.08
CA PHE A 212 -6.27 4.15 -9.22
C PHE A 212 -5.12 4.52 -10.14
N MET A 213 -4.48 5.68 -9.96
CA MET A 213 -3.10 5.84 -10.41
C MET A 213 -2.29 4.81 -9.61
N SER A 214 -2.33 3.55 -10.04
CA SER A 214 -1.38 2.57 -9.57
C SER A 214 -0.08 3.03 -10.17
N THR A 215 0.72 3.71 -9.35
CA THR A 215 2.13 3.80 -9.61
C THR A 215 2.55 2.36 -9.85
N SER A 216 2.95 2.01 -11.08
CA SER A 216 3.53 0.71 -11.38
C SER A 216 4.50 0.33 -10.26
N GLN A 217 4.62 -0.95 -9.91
CA GLN A 217 5.60 -1.47 -8.94
C GLN A 217 6.93 -0.70 -9.02
N PHE A 218 7.52 -0.54 -10.20
CA PHE A 218 8.79 0.20 -10.36
C PHE A 218 8.65 1.71 -10.54
N GLY A 219 7.44 2.24 -10.69
CA GLY A 219 7.17 3.68 -10.73
C GLY A 219 7.50 4.38 -9.41
N LEU A 220 7.45 3.69 -8.26
CA LEU A 220 7.93 4.25 -6.99
C LEU A 220 9.42 4.62 -7.06
N LEU A 221 10.25 3.84 -7.78
CA LEU A 221 11.68 4.16 -7.99
C LEU A 221 11.90 5.43 -8.82
N LYS A 222 10.88 5.93 -9.51
CA LYS A 222 10.95 7.21 -10.24
C LYS A 222 10.55 8.39 -9.36
N GLN A 223 9.85 8.14 -8.26
CA GLN A 223 9.37 9.20 -7.38
C GLN A 223 10.42 9.56 -6.34
N ARG A 224 10.75 10.85 -6.23
CA ARG A 224 11.76 11.34 -5.27
C ARG A 224 11.43 10.94 -3.82
N ARG A 225 10.15 10.87 -3.45
CA ARG A 225 9.66 10.48 -2.11
C ARG A 225 10.06 9.07 -1.68
N PHE A 226 10.28 8.16 -2.64
CA PHE A 226 10.67 6.77 -2.36
C PHE A 226 12.08 6.44 -2.85
N ALA A 227 12.43 6.84 -4.08
CA ALA A 227 13.71 6.50 -4.71
C ALA A 227 14.92 6.91 -3.88
N ALA A 228 14.89 8.08 -3.24
CA ALA A 228 15.98 8.56 -2.41
C ALA A 228 16.23 7.63 -1.21
N LEU A 229 15.17 7.18 -0.53
CA LEU A 229 15.26 6.22 0.57
C LEU A 229 15.72 4.84 0.08
N PHE A 230 15.16 4.37 -1.04
CA PHE A 230 15.52 3.09 -1.65
C PHE A 230 17.01 3.00 -1.99
N TRP A 231 17.57 3.99 -2.68
CA TRP A 231 18.99 3.96 -3.06
C TRP A 231 19.91 4.16 -1.85
N THR A 232 19.51 5.00 -0.89
CA THR A 232 20.26 5.16 0.36
C THR A 232 20.38 3.85 1.12
N GLN A 233 19.29 3.07 1.23
CA GLN A 233 19.31 1.78 1.91
C GLN A 233 20.04 0.69 1.11
N PHE A 234 19.85 0.67 -0.21
CA PHE A 234 20.49 -0.30 -1.11
C PHE A 234 22.01 -0.17 -1.04
N LEU A 235 22.52 1.06 -1.18
CA LEU A 235 23.96 1.32 -1.13
C LEU A 235 24.55 1.01 0.23
N GLY A 236 23.88 1.35 1.33
CA GLY A 236 24.36 1.01 2.68
C GLY A 236 24.43 -0.50 2.90
N ALA A 237 23.37 -1.24 2.55
CA ALA A 237 23.37 -2.70 2.66
C ALA A 237 24.42 -3.35 1.76
N PHE A 238 24.62 -2.83 0.55
CA PHE A 238 25.66 -3.28 -0.36
C PHE A 238 27.04 -3.07 0.25
N ASN A 239 27.29 -1.86 0.77
CA ASN A 239 28.57 -1.47 1.35
C ASN A 239 28.98 -2.33 2.55
N ASP A 240 28.04 -2.53 3.48
CA ASP A 240 28.23 -3.40 4.66
C ASP A 240 28.66 -4.81 4.25
N ASN A 241 28.03 -5.36 3.20
CA ASN A 241 28.30 -6.72 2.75
C ASN A 241 29.58 -6.83 1.93
N VAL A 242 29.96 -5.80 1.15
CA VAL A 242 31.28 -5.73 0.50
C VAL A 242 32.39 -5.80 1.55
N PHE A 243 32.34 -4.92 2.56
CA PHE A 243 33.37 -4.88 3.59
C PHE A 243 33.40 -6.16 4.42
N LYS A 244 32.24 -6.64 4.88
CA LYS A 244 32.14 -7.88 5.66
C LYS A 244 32.68 -9.08 4.90
N GLN A 245 32.30 -9.25 3.64
CA GLN A 245 32.73 -10.41 2.85
C GLN A 245 34.22 -10.33 2.52
N ALA A 246 34.72 -9.14 2.18
CA ALA A 246 36.15 -8.96 1.93
C ALA A 246 36.96 -9.28 3.19
N LEU A 247 36.50 -8.81 4.36
CA LEU A 247 37.14 -9.09 5.64
C LEU A 247 37.20 -10.58 5.96
N VAL A 248 36.09 -11.30 5.77
CA VAL A 248 36.05 -12.76 5.98
C VAL A 248 37.09 -13.47 5.10
N LEU A 249 37.22 -13.07 3.83
CA LEU A 249 38.20 -13.68 2.94
C LEU A 249 39.65 -13.31 3.26
N ILE A 250 39.89 -12.07 3.72
CA ILE A 250 41.20 -11.67 4.24
C ILE A 250 41.60 -12.54 5.45
N PHE A 251 40.66 -12.87 6.33
CA PHE A 251 40.92 -13.79 7.45
C PHE A 251 41.21 -15.22 6.99
N VAL A 252 40.46 -15.72 6.00
CA VAL A 252 40.61 -17.10 5.52
C VAL A 252 41.87 -17.27 4.66
N PHE A 253 42.22 -16.29 3.83
CA PHE A 253 43.26 -16.43 2.80
C PHE A 253 44.42 -15.43 2.92
N GLY A 254 44.27 -14.35 3.68
CA GLY A 254 45.26 -13.27 3.74
C GLY A 254 46.46 -13.53 4.65
N GLY A 255 46.52 -14.68 5.35
CA GLY A 255 47.66 -15.06 6.19
C GLY A 255 47.87 -14.20 7.44
N LEU A 256 46.94 -13.31 7.78
CA LEU A 256 47.01 -12.41 8.94
C LEU A 256 46.73 -13.11 10.27
N ILE A 257 46.06 -14.28 10.23
CA ILE A 257 45.69 -15.08 11.39
C ILE A 257 46.09 -16.54 11.17
N ASN A 258 46.30 -17.27 12.27
CA ASN A 258 46.63 -18.69 12.21
C ASN A 258 45.43 -19.50 11.68
N ALA A 259 45.70 -20.49 10.83
CA ALA A 259 44.68 -21.35 10.23
C ALA A 259 43.75 -22.01 11.26
N ASP A 260 44.30 -22.41 12.42
CA ASP A 260 43.53 -23.05 13.51
C ASP A 260 42.54 -22.10 14.20
N THR A 261 42.70 -20.78 14.01
CA THR A 261 41.86 -19.73 14.62
C THR A 261 40.90 -19.07 13.63
N THR A 262 40.98 -19.38 12.34
CA THR A 262 40.18 -18.75 11.28
C THR A 262 38.68 -18.82 11.57
N ASP A 263 38.17 -19.99 11.94
CA ASP A 263 36.75 -20.18 12.24
C ASP A 263 36.27 -19.31 13.41
N VAL A 264 37.14 -19.09 14.41
CA VAL A 264 36.83 -18.22 15.56
C VAL A 264 36.66 -16.78 15.10
N PHE A 265 37.56 -16.27 14.26
CA PHE A 265 37.51 -14.89 13.75
C PHE A 265 36.34 -14.67 12.78
N VAL A 266 36.03 -15.64 11.92
CA VAL A 266 34.87 -15.56 11.02
C VAL A 266 33.55 -15.56 11.80
N ASN A 267 33.41 -16.44 12.80
CA ASN A 267 32.24 -16.46 13.67
C ASN A 267 32.12 -15.19 14.53
N LEU A 268 33.26 -14.69 15.03
CA LEU A 268 33.32 -13.43 15.78
C LEU A 268 32.91 -12.25 14.90
N ALA A 269 33.34 -12.21 13.64
CA ALA A 269 32.93 -11.18 12.68
C ALA A 269 31.41 -11.20 12.46
N ALA A 270 30.81 -12.38 12.22
CA ALA A 270 29.36 -12.51 12.09
C ALA A 270 28.62 -12.05 13.36
N GLY A 271 29.10 -12.44 14.54
CA GLY A 271 28.53 -12.05 15.83
C GLY A 271 28.66 -10.55 16.13
N LEU A 272 29.81 -9.95 15.87
CA LEU A 272 30.07 -8.52 16.10
C LEU A 272 29.24 -7.62 15.18
N PHE A 273 28.92 -8.06 13.98
CA PHE A 273 28.02 -7.32 13.10
C PHE A 273 26.57 -7.32 13.62
N ILE A 274 26.12 -8.41 14.24
CA ILE A 274 24.74 -8.57 14.77
C ILE A 274 24.60 -7.98 16.19
N LEU A 275 25.65 -8.01 16.99
CA LEU A 275 25.64 -7.58 18.39
C LEU A 275 25.04 -6.17 18.61
N PRO A 276 25.36 -5.14 17.80
CA PRO A 276 24.76 -3.81 17.92
C PRO A 276 23.23 -3.80 17.91
N PHE A 277 22.57 -4.72 17.20
CA PHE A 277 21.12 -4.78 17.14
C PHE A 277 20.51 -5.09 18.51
N PHE A 278 21.17 -5.88 19.36
CA PHE A 278 20.75 -6.13 20.74
C PHE A 278 20.99 -4.93 21.65
N LEU A 279 22.14 -4.27 21.47
CA LEU A 279 22.60 -3.23 22.38
C LEU A 279 21.90 -1.89 22.13
N PHE A 280 21.60 -1.56 20.87
CA PHE A 280 21.23 -0.21 20.48
C PHE A 280 19.87 -0.08 19.79
N SER A 281 19.19 -1.16 19.37
CA SER A 281 17.91 -1.03 18.65
C SER A 281 16.85 -0.25 19.45
N ALA A 282 16.68 -0.54 20.75
CA ALA A 282 15.70 0.18 21.57
C ALA A 282 16.04 1.68 21.69
N THR A 283 17.31 2.03 21.78
CA THR A 283 17.75 3.44 21.80
C THR A 283 17.55 4.09 20.43
N ALA A 284 17.88 3.39 19.35
CA ALA A 284 17.66 3.83 17.98
C ALA A 284 16.18 4.11 17.68
N GLY A 285 15.27 3.24 18.13
CA GLY A 285 13.83 3.45 17.98
C GLY A 285 13.32 4.71 18.70
N GLN A 286 13.82 4.98 19.92
CA GLN A 286 13.47 6.22 20.64
C GLN A 286 14.01 7.46 19.94
N ILE A 287 15.25 7.40 19.46
CA ILE A 287 15.88 8.51 18.72
C ILE A 287 15.12 8.78 17.42
N ALA A 288 14.72 7.73 16.70
CA ALA A 288 13.96 7.84 15.46
C ALA A 288 12.56 8.47 15.64
N ASP A 289 11.90 8.24 16.77
CA ASP A 289 10.63 8.91 17.06
C ASP A 289 10.83 10.35 17.57
N LYS A 290 11.93 10.63 18.28
CA LYS A 290 12.20 11.93 18.91
C LYS A 290 12.67 13.01 17.95
N PHE A 291 13.52 12.66 16.99
CA PHE A 291 14.15 13.63 16.09
C PHE A 291 13.63 13.50 14.66
N GLU A 292 13.88 14.54 13.86
CA GLU A 292 13.49 14.57 12.45
C GLU A 292 14.27 13.49 11.67
N LYS A 293 13.54 12.63 10.95
CA LYS A 293 14.06 11.35 10.48
C LYS A 293 15.01 11.52 9.30
N SER A 294 14.76 12.46 8.39
CA SER A 294 15.62 12.69 7.22
C SER A 294 17.00 13.22 7.62
N GLN A 295 17.08 14.07 8.64
CA GLN A 295 18.32 14.57 9.23
C GLN A 295 19.09 13.45 9.93
N LEU A 296 18.41 12.60 10.71
CA LEU A 296 19.05 11.43 11.31
C LEU A 296 19.66 10.50 10.26
N VAL A 297 18.94 10.23 9.17
CA VAL A 297 19.48 9.44 8.06
C VAL A 297 20.76 10.06 7.50
N ARG A 298 20.78 11.37 7.25
CA ARG A 298 21.98 12.06 6.73
C ARG A 298 23.16 11.97 7.70
N ILE A 299 22.93 12.13 9.01
CA ILE A 299 23.97 11.99 10.04
C ILE A 299 24.55 10.57 10.04
N ILE A 300 23.69 9.56 9.97
CA ILE A 300 24.08 8.15 9.91
C ILE A 300 24.93 7.86 8.65
N LYS A 301 24.58 8.45 7.50
CA LYS A 301 25.36 8.29 6.26
C LYS A 301 26.69 9.04 6.28
N VAL A 302 26.78 10.18 6.97
CA VAL A 302 28.10 10.81 7.22
C VAL A 302 28.96 9.93 8.13
N ALA A 303 28.38 9.35 9.18
CA ALA A 303 29.07 8.41 10.05
C ALA A 303 29.56 7.17 9.27
N GLU A 304 28.77 6.66 8.32
CA GLU A 304 29.19 5.56 7.43
C GLU A 304 30.46 5.89 6.64
N ILE A 305 30.59 7.10 6.08
CA ILE A 305 31.81 7.54 5.37
C ILE A 305 33.03 7.52 6.32
N VAL A 306 32.86 8.00 7.56
CA VAL A 306 33.93 7.99 8.55
C VAL A 306 34.32 6.56 8.94
N ILE A 307 33.34 5.68 9.13
CA ILE A 307 33.56 4.27 9.42
C ILE A 307 34.27 3.58 8.24
N ALA A 308 33.89 3.89 7.00
CA ALA A 308 34.52 3.37 5.79
C ALA A 308 35.99 3.80 5.67
N LEU A 309 36.29 5.07 5.96
CA LEU A 309 37.67 5.58 6.01
C LEU A 309 38.49 4.84 7.07
N PHE A 310 37.94 4.65 8.28
CA PHE A 310 38.58 3.86 9.32
C PHE A 310 38.76 2.40 8.90
N GLY A 311 37.80 1.83 8.17
CA GLY A 311 37.89 0.52 7.55
C GLY A 311 39.07 0.39 6.59
N GLY A 312 39.24 1.37 5.71
CA GLY A 312 40.38 1.41 4.79
C GLY A 312 41.72 1.48 5.53
N VAL A 313 41.83 2.34 6.53
CA VAL A 313 43.02 2.43 7.39
C VAL A 313 43.27 1.11 8.14
N ALA A 314 42.24 0.47 8.67
CA ALA A 314 42.36 -0.81 9.37
C ALA A 314 42.89 -1.92 8.45
N VAL A 315 42.43 -1.95 7.20
CA VAL A 315 42.88 -2.91 6.18
C VAL A 315 44.31 -2.62 5.73
N TYR A 316 44.63 -1.36 5.46
CA TYR A 316 45.99 -0.93 5.12
C TYR A 316 47.02 -1.29 6.21
N LEU A 317 46.65 -1.09 7.49
CA LEU A 317 47.48 -1.45 8.63
C LEU A 317 47.49 -2.96 8.94
N GLN A 318 46.71 -3.76 8.20
CA GLN A 318 46.53 -5.20 8.41
C GLN A 318 46.15 -5.56 9.86
N ASN A 319 45.45 -4.67 10.56
CA ASN A 319 45.10 -4.85 11.97
C ASN A 319 43.73 -5.53 12.09
N VAL A 320 43.76 -6.83 12.37
CA VAL A 320 42.58 -7.69 12.52
C VAL A 320 41.57 -7.13 13.53
N TYR A 321 42.03 -6.67 14.69
CA TYR A 321 41.14 -6.12 15.72
C TYR A 321 40.50 -4.79 15.30
N ALA A 322 41.25 -3.94 14.60
CA ALA A 322 40.69 -2.71 14.04
C ALA A 322 39.63 -3.02 12.97
N MET A 323 39.86 -4.02 12.11
CA MET A 323 38.86 -4.44 11.12
C MET A 323 37.59 -4.99 11.79
N LEU A 324 37.72 -5.79 12.86
CA LEU A 324 36.58 -6.27 13.65
C LEU A 324 35.84 -5.11 14.32
N ALA A 325 36.54 -4.10 14.82
CA ALA A 325 35.94 -2.89 15.38
C ALA A 325 35.16 -2.11 14.32
N VAL A 326 35.68 -1.98 13.09
CA VAL A 326 34.96 -1.38 11.95
C VAL A 326 33.68 -2.16 11.67
N LEU A 327 33.74 -3.49 11.65
CA LEU A 327 32.57 -4.32 11.39
C LEU A 327 31.49 -4.14 12.48
N PHE A 328 31.88 -4.02 13.74
CA PHE A 328 30.96 -3.65 14.82
C PHE A 328 30.34 -2.26 14.58
N LEU A 329 31.14 -1.25 14.18
CA LEU A 329 30.64 0.10 13.89
C LEU A 329 29.67 0.13 12.69
N LEU A 330 29.90 -0.67 11.65
CA LEU A 330 28.95 -0.85 10.55
C LEU A 330 27.63 -1.44 11.07
N GLY A 331 27.70 -2.45 11.94
CA GLY A 331 26.51 -2.99 12.62
C GLY A 331 25.77 -1.95 13.47
N VAL A 332 26.49 -1.05 14.15
CA VAL A 332 25.90 0.10 14.89
C VAL A 332 25.16 1.01 13.92
N GLN A 333 25.81 1.45 12.84
CA GLN A 333 25.20 2.29 11.81
C GLN A 333 23.90 1.67 11.28
N SER A 334 23.92 0.38 10.95
CA SER A 334 22.76 -0.35 10.42
C SER A 334 21.65 -0.52 11.45
N THR A 335 21.99 -0.68 12.74
CA THR A 335 21.02 -0.70 13.85
C THR A 335 20.25 0.62 13.97
N PHE A 336 20.93 1.76 13.81
CA PHE A 336 20.28 3.07 13.85
C PHE A 336 19.44 3.38 12.61
N PHE A 337 19.83 2.84 11.45
CA PHE A 337 19.12 3.07 10.19
C PHE A 337 17.86 2.21 10.05
N GLY A 338 17.82 1.02 10.65
CA GLY A 338 16.70 0.07 10.56
C GLY A 338 15.33 0.66 10.95
N PRO A 339 15.16 1.23 12.16
CA PRO A 339 13.91 1.87 12.58
C PRO A 339 13.50 3.05 11.70
N LEU A 340 14.46 3.80 11.15
CA LEU A 340 14.20 4.97 10.30
C LEU A 340 13.57 4.56 8.97
N LYS A 341 14.17 3.59 8.26
CA LYS A 341 13.66 3.23 6.91
C LYS A 341 12.21 2.74 6.95
N PHE A 342 11.86 1.88 7.89
CA PHE A 342 10.51 1.32 7.99
C PHE A 342 9.48 2.25 8.66
N SER A 343 9.93 3.29 9.38
CA SER A 343 9.03 4.31 9.92
C SER A 343 8.80 5.49 8.96
N ILE A 344 9.75 5.77 8.05
CA ILE A 344 9.61 6.77 6.99
C ILE A 344 8.63 6.29 5.90
N LEU A 345 8.66 5.00 5.52
CA LEU A 345 7.82 4.49 4.43
C LEU A 345 6.35 4.90 4.56
N PRO A 346 5.66 4.72 5.71
CA PRO A 346 4.24 5.08 5.80
C PRO A 346 3.99 6.56 6.04
N GLN A 347 5.03 7.39 6.19
CA GLN A 347 4.90 8.85 6.16
C GLN A 347 4.99 9.40 4.73
N GLN A 348 5.60 8.65 3.81
CA GLN A 348 5.87 9.10 2.43
C GLN A 348 5.02 8.37 1.39
N LEU A 349 4.51 7.18 1.71
CA LEU A 349 3.73 6.34 0.81
C LEU A 349 2.27 6.28 1.24
N ASP A 350 1.39 6.18 0.25
CA ASP A 350 -0.02 5.94 0.47
C ASP A 350 -0.26 4.50 0.98
N LYS A 351 -1.36 4.25 1.70
CA LYS A 351 -1.65 2.94 2.30
C LYS A 351 -1.65 1.79 1.26
N SER A 352 -2.07 2.06 0.03
CA SER A 352 -2.05 1.11 -1.09
C SER A 352 -0.65 0.86 -1.66
N GLU A 353 0.26 1.83 -1.53
CA GLU A 353 1.65 1.73 -2.00
C GLU A 353 2.56 1.03 -1.00
N LEU A 354 2.14 0.87 0.26
CA LEU A 354 2.96 0.30 1.33
C LEU A 354 3.46 -1.12 1.04
N VAL A 355 2.62 -1.98 0.46
CA VAL A 355 3.04 -3.35 0.13
C VAL A 355 4.12 -3.32 -0.95
N GLY A 356 3.94 -2.53 -2.01
CA GLY A 356 4.93 -2.38 -3.07
C GLY A 356 6.22 -1.70 -2.63
N GLY A 357 6.12 -0.71 -1.75
CA GLY A 357 7.27 -0.06 -1.12
C GLY A 357 8.08 -1.02 -0.25
N ASN A 358 7.41 -1.81 0.60
CA ASN A 358 8.08 -2.85 1.39
C ASN A 358 8.68 -3.95 0.50
N ALA A 359 7.94 -4.43 -0.50
CA ALA A 359 8.44 -5.42 -1.47
C ALA A 359 9.75 -4.97 -2.12
N GLN A 360 9.83 -3.71 -2.53
CA GLN A 360 11.04 -3.16 -3.14
C GLN A 360 12.18 -2.99 -2.15
N ILE A 361 11.92 -2.50 -0.94
CA ILE A 361 12.97 -2.34 0.08
C ILE A 361 13.55 -3.72 0.46
N GLU A 362 12.71 -4.73 0.63
CA GLU A 362 13.16 -6.11 0.89
C GLU A 362 13.95 -6.67 -0.29
N MET A 363 13.38 -6.65 -1.50
CA MET A 363 14.06 -7.08 -2.73
C MET A 363 15.42 -6.39 -2.90
N GLY A 364 15.46 -5.07 -2.74
CA GLY A 364 16.69 -4.28 -2.80
C GLY A 364 17.71 -4.70 -1.75
N THR A 365 17.28 -5.00 -0.52
CA THR A 365 18.16 -5.49 0.55
C THR A 365 18.80 -6.83 0.19
N PHE A 366 18.02 -7.81 -0.28
CA PHE A 366 18.53 -9.12 -0.69
C PHE A 366 19.50 -9.01 -1.88
N VAL A 367 19.12 -8.25 -2.92
CA VAL A 367 20.00 -8.01 -4.08
C VAL A 367 21.30 -7.32 -3.65
N SER A 368 21.23 -6.36 -2.73
CA SER A 368 22.41 -5.67 -2.19
C SER A 368 23.34 -6.62 -1.44
N ILE A 369 22.81 -7.52 -0.62
CA ILE A 369 23.60 -8.53 0.10
C ILE A 369 24.33 -9.45 -0.88
N LEU A 370 23.64 -9.96 -1.91
CA LEU A 370 24.25 -10.82 -2.92
C LEU A 370 25.36 -10.09 -3.70
N LEU A 371 25.05 -8.92 -4.25
CA LEU A 371 26.02 -8.13 -5.00
C LEU A 371 27.21 -7.76 -4.12
N GLY A 372 26.97 -7.36 -2.87
CA GLY A 372 28.02 -7.02 -1.92
C GLY A 372 28.92 -8.21 -1.59
N THR A 373 28.33 -9.39 -1.41
CA THR A 373 29.07 -10.64 -1.18
C THR A 373 29.94 -11.01 -2.40
N ILE A 374 29.38 -10.94 -3.61
CA ILE A 374 30.14 -11.24 -4.83
C ILE A 374 31.28 -10.24 -5.02
N VAL A 375 30.98 -8.94 -4.93
CA VAL A 375 31.96 -7.87 -5.14
C VAL A 375 33.03 -7.90 -4.07
N GLY A 376 32.66 -8.04 -2.79
CA GLY A 376 33.63 -8.21 -1.70
C GLY A 376 34.52 -9.43 -1.89
N GLY A 377 33.96 -10.51 -2.45
CA GLY A 377 34.69 -11.69 -2.91
C GLY A 377 35.78 -11.39 -3.93
N VAL A 378 35.39 -10.70 -5.01
CA VAL A 378 36.29 -10.34 -6.11
C VAL A 378 37.36 -9.35 -5.66
N VAL A 379 37.00 -8.37 -4.83
CA VAL A 379 37.92 -7.36 -4.29
C VAL A 379 38.97 -8.00 -3.38
N ALA A 380 38.57 -8.94 -2.51
CA ALA A 380 39.49 -9.62 -1.60
C ALA A 380 40.50 -10.53 -2.32
N ALA A 381 40.21 -10.94 -3.56
CA ALA A 381 41.12 -11.75 -4.36
C ALA A 381 42.18 -10.92 -5.14
N GLN A 382 42.11 -9.59 -5.08
CA GLN A 382 43.09 -8.71 -5.75
C GLN A 382 44.32 -8.46 -4.89
N ASN A 383 45.47 -8.22 -5.54
CA ASN A 383 46.73 -7.92 -4.85
C ASN A 383 46.69 -6.58 -4.09
N ASP A 384 46.02 -5.56 -4.63
CA ASP A 384 45.87 -4.22 -4.03
C ASP A 384 44.53 -4.09 -3.27
N VAL A 385 44.16 -5.13 -2.51
CA VAL A 385 42.88 -5.23 -1.79
C VAL A 385 42.65 -4.03 -0.86
N ASP A 386 43.68 -3.54 -0.20
CA ASP A 386 43.62 -2.41 0.73
C ASP A 386 43.14 -1.12 0.05
N LEU A 387 43.78 -0.73 -1.05
CA LEU A 387 43.41 0.47 -1.80
C LEU A 387 42.05 0.30 -2.49
N LEU A 388 41.84 -0.84 -3.16
CA LEU A 388 40.62 -1.11 -3.91
C LEU A 388 39.38 -1.14 -3.00
N LEU A 389 39.47 -1.85 -1.87
CA LEU A 389 38.38 -1.93 -0.89
C LEU A 389 38.12 -0.54 -0.28
N THR A 390 39.15 0.22 0.07
CA THR A 390 39.00 1.57 0.64
C THR A 390 38.26 2.50 -0.32
N VAL A 391 38.73 2.61 -1.57
CA VAL A 391 38.14 3.49 -2.58
C VAL A 391 36.69 3.09 -2.84
N MET A 392 36.40 1.79 -2.92
CA MET A 392 35.05 1.30 -3.15
C MET A 392 34.12 1.62 -1.98
N VAL A 393 34.49 1.25 -0.74
CA VAL A 393 33.60 1.38 0.42
C VAL A 393 33.34 2.85 0.77
N VAL A 394 34.36 3.71 0.64
CA VAL A 394 34.21 5.16 0.81
C VAL A 394 33.39 5.78 -0.32
N GLY A 395 33.63 5.37 -1.57
CA GLY A 395 32.89 5.85 -2.72
C GLY A 395 31.40 5.51 -2.65
N VAL A 396 31.07 4.26 -2.30
CA VAL A 396 29.68 3.81 -2.10
C VAL A 396 29.02 4.58 -0.96
N ALA A 397 29.69 4.75 0.18
CA ALA A 397 29.16 5.53 1.30
C ALA A 397 28.91 7.00 0.91
N ALA A 398 29.80 7.61 0.12
CA ALA A 398 29.64 8.97 -0.38
C ALA A 398 28.41 9.11 -1.30
N VAL A 399 28.22 8.17 -2.24
CA VAL A 399 27.03 8.15 -3.10
C VAL A 399 25.77 7.91 -2.27
N GLY A 400 25.81 7.00 -1.28
CA GLY A 400 24.72 6.78 -0.33
C GLY A 400 24.32 8.04 0.43
N TYR A 401 25.31 8.82 0.89
CA TYR A 401 25.06 10.13 1.49
C TYR A 401 24.43 11.11 0.50
N LEU A 402 24.91 11.20 -0.74
CA LEU A 402 24.32 12.06 -1.76
C LEU A 402 22.85 11.69 -2.05
N CYS A 403 22.52 10.40 -2.16
CA CYS A 403 21.15 9.93 -2.28
C CYS A 403 20.29 10.36 -1.08
N SER A 404 20.84 10.28 0.14
CA SER A 404 20.12 10.63 1.37
C SER A 404 19.71 12.12 1.48
N ARG A 405 20.42 13.00 0.76
CA ARG A 405 20.10 14.43 0.69
C ARG A 405 18.78 14.71 -0.01
N PHE A 406 18.34 13.80 -0.88
CA PHE A 406 17.08 13.92 -1.61
C PHE A 406 15.87 13.31 -0.88
N ILE A 407 16.09 12.70 0.30
CA ILE A 407 14.98 12.23 1.14
C ILE A 407 14.21 13.48 1.62
N PRO A 408 12.88 13.56 1.37
CA PRO A 408 12.05 14.66 1.85
C PRO A 408 12.08 14.78 3.38
N VAL A 409 11.73 15.96 3.89
CA VAL A 409 11.66 16.18 5.33
C VAL A 409 10.58 15.28 5.95
N CYS A 410 10.96 14.55 6.99
CA CYS A 410 10.11 13.61 7.73
C CYS A 410 10.11 14.01 9.21
N PRO A 411 9.11 14.76 9.68
CA PRO A 411 9.09 15.28 11.05
C PRO A 411 9.18 14.19 12.11
N ALA A 412 9.67 14.59 13.28
CA ALA A 412 9.67 13.75 14.48
C ALA A 412 8.23 13.35 14.85
N THR A 413 8.03 12.09 15.22
CA THR A 413 6.70 11.59 15.57
C THR A 413 6.33 11.92 17.02
N ASP A 414 7.32 12.01 17.91
CA ASP A 414 7.14 12.40 19.31
C ASP A 414 8.36 13.23 19.79
N PRO A 415 8.38 14.55 19.50
CA PRO A 415 9.47 15.44 19.93
C PRO A 415 9.66 15.51 21.45
N THR A 416 8.61 15.19 22.21
CA THR A 416 8.58 15.30 23.68
C THR A 416 9.15 14.07 24.38
N LEU A 417 9.42 13.00 23.63
CA LEU A 417 9.90 11.73 24.16
C LEU A 417 11.18 11.89 25.00
N LYS A 418 11.20 11.27 26.17
CA LYS A 418 12.40 11.15 27.00
C LYS A 418 13.11 9.84 26.70
N ILE A 419 14.33 9.93 26.19
CA ILE A 419 15.14 8.76 25.84
C ILE A 419 15.59 8.06 27.12
N ARG A 420 15.29 6.76 27.21
CA ARG A 420 15.82 5.84 28.21
C ARG A 420 17.12 5.25 27.68
N TRP A 421 18.23 5.59 28.34
CA TRP A 421 19.57 5.17 27.95
C TRP A 421 19.95 3.75 28.40
N ASN A 422 19.22 3.16 29.35
CA ASN A 422 19.44 1.77 29.76
C ASN A 422 18.80 0.82 28.73
N PRO A 423 19.59 0.14 27.87
CA PRO A 423 19.09 -0.61 26.73
C PRO A 423 18.30 -1.85 27.13
N VAL A 424 18.64 -2.48 28.27
CA VAL A 424 17.92 -3.67 28.77
C VAL A 424 16.51 -3.27 29.21
N SER A 425 16.41 -2.25 30.06
CA SER A 425 15.12 -1.77 30.55
C SER A 425 14.25 -1.18 29.42
N ALA A 426 14.86 -0.48 28.46
CA ALA A 426 14.18 0.10 27.32
C ALA A 426 13.65 -1.00 26.39
N THR A 427 14.48 -1.99 26.05
CA THR A 427 14.08 -3.15 25.25
C THR A 427 12.92 -3.90 25.91
N TRP A 428 13.02 -4.20 27.20
CA TRP A 428 11.98 -4.92 27.92
C TRP A 428 10.63 -4.16 27.92
N SER A 429 10.67 -2.86 28.22
CA SER A 429 9.48 -2.01 28.19
C SER A 429 8.83 -1.96 26.81
N MET A 430 9.62 -1.89 25.73
CA MET A 430 9.08 -1.89 24.37
C MET A 430 8.53 -3.24 23.95
N ILE A 431 9.16 -4.35 24.34
CA ILE A 431 8.62 -5.70 24.10
C ILE A 431 7.25 -5.84 24.78
N GLN A 432 7.12 -5.39 26.03
CA GLN A 432 5.83 -5.38 26.72
C GLN A 432 4.78 -4.54 25.98
N ALA A 433 5.16 -3.36 25.48
CA ALA A 433 4.27 -2.51 24.70
C ALA A 433 3.83 -3.18 23.38
N ALA A 434 4.75 -3.81 22.65
CA ALA A 434 4.45 -4.53 21.41
C ALA A 434 3.49 -5.71 21.64
N ARG A 435 3.62 -6.42 22.78
CA ARG A 435 2.69 -7.49 23.20
C ARG A 435 1.26 -7.01 23.44
N GLY A 436 1.05 -5.71 23.67
CA GLY A 436 -0.29 -5.13 23.79
C GLY A 436 -1.15 -5.29 22.53
N ASN A 437 -0.51 -5.41 21.36
CA ASN A 437 -1.18 -5.74 20.11
C ASN A 437 -0.77 -7.16 19.66
N LYS A 438 -1.64 -8.14 19.90
CA LYS A 438 -1.39 -9.56 19.64
C LYS A 438 -1.01 -9.83 18.17
N SER A 439 -1.68 -9.17 17.23
CA SER A 439 -1.42 -9.34 15.78
C SER A 439 -0.03 -8.82 15.39
N VAL A 440 0.35 -7.64 15.90
CA VAL A 440 1.70 -7.07 15.69
C VAL A 440 2.77 -7.97 16.29
N PHE A 441 2.60 -8.42 17.54
CA PHE A 441 3.60 -9.25 18.21
C PHE A 441 3.79 -10.62 17.54
N LEU A 442 2.70 -11.27 17.10
CA LEU A 442 2.80 -12.53 16.36
C LEU A 442 3.40 -12.34 14.96
N SER A 443 3.19 -11.19 14.34
CA SER A 443 3.88 -10.84 13.08
C SER A 443 5.38 -10.69 13.30
N ILE A 444 5.80 -10.04 14.39
CA ILE A 444 7.22 -9.96 14.78
C ILE A 444 7.79 -11.37 14.95
N LEU A 445 7.10 -12.25 15.70
CA LEU A 445 7.56 -13.63 15.87
C LEU A 445 7.65 -14.40 14.54
N GLY A 446 6.70 -14.20 13.63
CA GLY A 446 6.73 -14.78 12.28
C GLY A 446 7.96 -14.31 11.50
N ILE A 447 8.22 -13.00 11.48
CA ILE A 447 9.41 -12.41 10.85
C ILE A 447 10.69 -12.98 11.48
N SER A 448 10.77 -13.03 12.81
CA SER A 448 11.94 -13.56 13.53
C SER A 448 12.17 -15.04 13.24
N TRP A 449 11.10 -15.83 13.14
CA TRP A 449 11.18 -17.22 12.74
C TRP A 449 11.74 -17.36 11.32
N PHE A 450 11.29 -16.54 10.36
CA PHE A 450 11.86 -16.52 9.02
C PHE A 450 13.37 -16.22 9.02
N TRP A 451 13.84 -15.25 9.83
CA TRP A 451 15.26 -14.96 9.96
C TRP A 451 16.05 -16.10 10.61
N LEU A 452 15.46 -16.85 11.55
CA LEU A 452 16.06 -18.09 12.07
C LEU A 452 16.26 -19.09 10.93
N LEU A 453 15.20 -19.37 10.16
CA LEU A 453 15.26 -20.31 9.03
C LEU A 453 16.32 -19.89 8.01
N GLY A 454 16.29 -18.63 7.59
CA GLY A 454 17.21 -18.08 6.59
C GLY A 454 18.66 -18.09 7.08
N SER A 455 18.93 -17.64 8.31
CA SER A 455 20.29 -17.65 8.86
C SER A 455 20.85 -19.07 9.00
N LEU A 456 20.03 -20.02 9.45
CA LEU A 456 20.42 -21.42 9.56
C LEU A 456 20.70 -22.02 8.19
N LEU A 457 19.79 -21.85 7.22
CA LEU A 457 19.97 -22.36 5.86
C LEU A 457 21.24 -21.79 5.20
N LEU A 458 21.39 -20.46 5.20
CA LEU A 458 22.51 -19.78 4.56
C LEU A 458 23.86 -20.19 5.17
N ALA A 459 23.93 -20.36 6.50
CA ALA A 459 25.13 -20.80 7.18
C ALA A 459 25.55 -22.23 6.79
N GLN A 460 24.59 -23.09 6.41
CA GLN A 460 24.88 -24.46 6.03
C GLN A 460 25.18 -24.66 4.54
N ILE A 461 24.86 -23.70 3.66
CA ILE A 461 25.06 -23.85 2.20
C ILE A 461 26.49 -24.28 1.84
N PRO A 462 27.58 -23.66 2.36
CA PRO A 462 28.94 -24.08 1.99
C PRO A 462 29.23 -25.55 2.33
N ASN A 463 28.83 -25.99 3.52
CA ASN A 463 29.04 -27.36 3.98
C ASN A 463 28.10 -28.34 3.26
N LEU A 464 26.85 -27.96 3.01
CA LEU A 464 25.91 -28.75 2.21
C LEU A 464 26.46 -28.97 0.80
N THR A 465 26.99 -27.93 0.15
CA THR A 465 27.60 -28.03 -1.18
C THR A 465 28.80 -28.95 -1.19
N ARG A 466 29.69 -28.84 -0.19
CA ARG A 466 30.87 -29.67 -0.09
C ARG A 466 30.54 -31.15 0.20
N VAL A 467 29.64 -31.40 1.15
CA VAL A 467 29.39 -32.75 1.70
C VAL A 467 28.37 -33.54 0.87
N TYR A 468 27.30 -32.90 0.39
CA TYR A 468 26.23 -33.59 -0.34
C TYR A 468 26.34 -33.41 -1.85
N LEU A 469 26.77 -32.22 -2.30
CA LEU A 469 26.76 -31.90 -3.74
C LEU A 469 28.09 -32.15 -4.42
N ASN A 470 29.16 -32.44 -3.67
CA ASN A 470 30.53 -32.53 -4.17
C ASN A 470 30.95 -31.27 -4.97
N GLY A 471 30.40 -30.11 -4.58
CA GLY A 471 30.55 -28.82 -5.29
C GLY A 471 31.67 -27.93 -4.74
N GLY A 472 32.27 -27.13 -5.62
CA GLY A 472 33.23 -26.08 -5.27
C GLY A 472 32.60 -24.73 -4.94
N THR A 473 33.44 -23.70 -4.80
CA THR A 473 33.05 -22.32 -4.43
C THR A 473 32.09 -21.68 -5.44
N THR A 474 32.22 -22.01 -6.73
CA THR A 474 31.30 -21.51 -7.76
C THR A 474 29.89 -22.08 -7.61
N VAL A 475 29.76 -23.31 -7.11
CA VAL A 475 28.45 -23.95 -6.85
C VAL A 475 27.77 -23.29 -5.66
N VAL A 476 28.52 -23.00 -4.59
CA VAL A 476 28.03 -22.22 -3.43
C VAL A 476 27.49 -20.86 -3.90
N THR A 477 28.25 -20.17 -4.75
CA THR A 477 27.87 -18.86 -5.30
C THR A 477 26.60 -18.96 -6.16
N LEU A 478 26.48 -19.99 -6.99
CA LEU A 478 25.27 -20.25 -7.79
C LEU A 478 24.04 -20.46 -6.89
N ILE A 479 24.13 -21.29 -5.86
CA ILE A 479 23.02 -21.58 -4.95
C ILE A 479 22.59 -20.31 -4.20
N LEU A 480 23.55 -19.52 -3.70
CA LEU A 480 23.28 -18.24 -3.05
C LEU A 480 22.61 -17.24 -4.00
N ALA A 481 23.07 -17.17 -5.26
CA ALA A 481 22.49 -16.30 -6.27
C ALA A 481 21.04 -16.71 -6.60
N VAL A 482 20.80 -18.00 -6.84
CA VAL A 482 19.45 -18.54 -7.11
C VAL A 482 18.51 -18.26 -5.93
N PHE A 483 18.93 -18.56 -4.71
CA PHE A 483 18.16 -18.28 -3.51
C PHE A 483 17.79 -16.79 -3.40
N THR A 484 18.78 -15.91 -3.52
CA THR A 484 18.59 -14.45 -3.35
C THR A 484 17.70 -13.86 -4.44
N ILE A 485 17.92 -14.22 -5.71
CA ILE A 485 17.08 -13.78 -6.82
C ILE A 485 15.66 -14.27 -6.62
N ALA A 486 15.47 -15.50 -6.15
CA ALA A 486 14.15 -16.02 -5.90
C ALA A 486 13.43 -15.30 -4.76
N VAL A 487 14.13 -14.92 -3.67
CA VAL A 487 13.56 -14.06 -2.62
C VAL A 487 13.10 -12.73 -3.20
N ALA A 488 13.94 -12.07 -4.01
CA ALA A 488 13.60 -10.82 -4.69
C ALA A 488 12.35 -10.97 -5.58
N VAL A 489 12.26 -12.03 -6.38
CA VAL A 489 11.09 -12.33 -7.22
C VAL A 489 9.86 -12.61 -6.37
N GLY A 490 9.99 -13.35 -5.27
CA GLY A 490 8.92 -13.62 -4.32
C GLY A 490 8.38 -12.34 -3.68
N SER A 491 9.26 -11.45 -3.21
CA SER A 491 8.87 -10.15 -2.66
C SER A 491 8.10 -9.31 -3.68
N LEU A 492 8.54 -9.29 -4.94
CA LEU A 492 7.84 -8.57 -6.02
C LEU A 492 6.51 -9.24 -6.41
N ALA A 493 6.45 -10.58 -6.40
CA ALA A 493 5.22 -11.32 -6.66
C ALA A 493 4.16 -11.05 -5.59
N CYS A 494 4.57 -10.84 -4.33
CA CYS A 494 3.69 -10.50 -3.23
C CYS A 494 2.81 -9.29 -3.56
N GLU A 495 3.39 -8.21 -4.08
CA GLU A 495 2.64 -7.00 -4.46
C GLU A 495 1.54 -7.30 -5.49
N ARG A 496 1.87 -8.07 -6.54
CA ARG A 496 0.91 -8.45 -7.58
C ARG A 496 -0.21 -9.33 -7.03
N LEU A 497 0.12 -10.31 -6.21
CA LEU A 497 -0.84 -11.22 -5.59
C LEU A 497 -1.73 -10.50 -4.56
N SER A 498 -1.26 -9.38 -4.00
CA SER A 498 -2.01 -8.61 -3.00
C SER A 498 -2.90 -7.53 -3.62
N SER A 499 -2.91 -7.36 -4.94
CA SER A 499 -3.72 -6.33 -5.64
C SER A 499 -3.61 -4.92 -5.03
N ASN A 500 -2.39 -4.50 -4.65
CA ASN A 500 -2.10 -3.21 -3.99
C ASN A 500 -2.82 -2.99 -2.64
N ARG A 501 -3.18 -4.07 -1.93
CA ARG A 501 -3.72 -4.05 -0.57
C ARG A 501 -2.88 -4.94 0.33
N ILE A 502 -3.03 -4.81 1.65
CA ILE A 502 -2.37 -5.74 2.59
C ILE A 502 -3.22 -7.01 2.64
N GLU A 503 -2.75 -8.06 1.94
CA GLU A 503 -3.46 -9.33 1.88
C GLU A 503 -2.74 -10.40 2.72
N LEU A 504 -3.28 -10.62 3.92
CA LEU A 504 -2.70 -11.56 4.89
C LEU A 504 -2.83 -13.02 4.44
N GLY A 505 -3.71 -13.31 3.49
CA GLY A 505 -3.86 -14.65 2.92
C GLY A 505 -2.59 -15.16 2.23
N ILE A 506 -1.68 -14.29 1.82
CA ILE A 506 -0.43 -14.69 1.18
C ILE A 506 0.57 -15.29 2.19
N VAL A 507 0.47 -14.94 3.49
CA VAL A 507 1.41 -15.40 4.51
C VAL A 507 1.34 -16.93 4.70
N PRO A 508 0.15 -17.55 4.88
CA PRO A 508 0.05 -19.01 4.91
C PRO A 508 0.56 -19.71 3.64
N LEU A 509 0.34 -19.11 2.46
CA LEU A 509 0.90 -19.63 1.20
C LEU A 509 2.43 -19.65 1.24
N GLY A 510 3.04 -18.54 1.68
CA GLY A 510 4.49 -18.45 1.89
C GLY A 510 5.00 -19.49 2.88
N ALA A 511 4.35 -19.64 4.03
CA ALA A 511 4.76 -20.59 5.06
C ALA A 511 4.68 -22.07 4.60
N LEU A 512 3.59 -22.43 3.91
CA LEU A 512 3.39 -23.77 3.37
C LEU A 512 4.39 -24.07 2.25
N GLY A 513 4.55 -23.16 1.30
CA GLY A 513 5.49 -23.34 0.18
C GLY A 513 6.93 -23.45 0.66
N LEU A 514 7.34 -22.65 1.65
CA LEU A 514 8.66 -22.73 2.27
C LEU A 514 8.90 -24.10 2.93
N SER A 515 7.89 -24.61 3.65
CA SER A 515 7.98 -25.93 4.30
C SER A 515 8.07 -27.06 3.28
N LEU A 516 7.20 -27.06 2.27
CA LEU A 516 7.15 -28.12 1.27
C LEU A 516 8.42 -28.15 0.41
N ALA A 517 8.90 -26.99 -0.03
CA ALA A 517 10.16 -26.90 -0.78
C ALA A 517 11.37 -27.32 0.07
N GLY A 518 11.40 -26.95 1.36
CA GLY A 518 12.47 -27.38 2.26
C GLY A 518 12.44 -28.88 2.59
N ILE A 519 11.25 -29.49 2.66
CA ILE A 519 11.11 -30.95 2.80
C ILE A 519 11.52 -31.64 1.49
N ASP A 520 11.15 -31.11 0.32
CA ASP A 520 11.59 -31.68 -0.96
C ASP A 520 13.12 -31.57 -1.12
N LEU A 521 13.70 -30.45 -0.66
CA LEU A 521 15.15 -30.24 -0.63
C LEU A 521 15.86 -31.37 0.13
N TYR A 522 15.31 -31.84 1.26
CA TYR A 522 15.86 -32.98 1.99
C TYR A 522 15.93 -34.24 1.11
N PHE A 523 14.86 -34.56 0.38
CA PHE A 523 14.84 -35.72 -0.51
C PHE A 523 15.72 -35.51 -1.74
N SER A 524 15.83 -34.29 -2.26
CA SER A 524 16.64 -33.99 -3.43
C SER A 524 18.14 -34.03 -3.13
N ILE A 525 18.59 -33.54 -1.98
CA ILE A 525 20.02 -33.61 -1.58
C ILE A 525 20.44 -35.03 -1.13
N THR A 526 19.57 -35.78 -0.46
CA THR A 526 19.90 -37.15 -0.01
C THR A 526 19.88 -38.15 -1.18
N GLY A 527 19.05 -37.89 -2.20
CA GLY A 527 19.03 -38.66 -3.44
C GLY A 527 20.07 -38.23 -4.48
N PHE A 528 20.89 -37.21 -4.21
CA PHE A 528 21.87 -36.69 -5.17
C PHE A 528 23.13 -37.56 -5.18
N ALA A 529 23.34 -38.28 -6.29
CA ALA A 529 24.46 -39.22 -6.45
C ALA A 529 25.43 -38.81 -7.58
N ALA A 530 25.81 -37.53 -7.65
CA ALA A 530 26.76 -37.06 -8.65
C ALA A 530 28.22 -37.31 -8.22
N LEU A 531 29.00 -37.94 -9.11
CA LEU A 531 30.35 -38.40 -8.78
C LEU A 531 31.40 -37.29 -8.64
N GLN A 532 31.32 -36.14 -9.35
CA GLN A 532 32.29 -35.03 -9.22
C GLN A 532 31.85 -33.70 -9.93
N PRO A 533 30.95 -32.85 -9.42
CA PRO A 533 30.74 -31.53 -10.00
C PRO A 533 31.54 -30.45 -9.24
N SER A 534 32.84 -30.29 -9.51
CA SER A 534 33.65 -29.23 -8.88
C SER A 534 33.21 -27.81 -9.24
N GLU A 535 32.70 -27.63 -10.46
CA GLU A 535 32.32 -26.34 -11.04
C GLU A 535 30.81 -26.23 -11.26
N TRP A 536 30.31 -24.99 -11.25
CA TRP A 536 28.87 -24.69 -11.36
C TRP A 536 28.23 -25.20 -12.66
N LEU A 537 28.95 -25.18 -13.78
CA LEU A 537 28.43 -25.66 -15.06
C LEU A 537 28.28 -27.19 -15.08
N ALA A 538 29.26 -27.90 -14.51
CA ALA A 538 29.20 -29.34 -14.34
C ALA A 538 28.10 -29.74 -13.34
N PHE A 539 27.89 -28.93 -12.29
CA PHE A 539 26.82 -29.12 -11.34
C PHE A 539 25.45 -29.04 -12.01
N ILE A 540 25.16 -27.99 -12.80
CA ILE A 540 23.85 -27.85 -13.49
C ILE A 540 23.57 -29.05 -14.42
N ALA A 541 24.61 -29.59 -15.06
CA ALA A 541 24.49 -30.75 -15.93
C ALA A 541 24.27 -32.07 -15.18
N ALA A 542 24.53 -32.12 -13.86
CA ALA A 542 24.39 -33.33 -13.07
C ALA A 542 22.90 -33.71 -12.88
N PRO A 543 22.53 -35.00 -13.05
CA PRO A 543 21.16 -35.45 -12.80
C PRO A 543 20.70 -35.10 -11.38
N GLY A 544 19.57 -34.42 -11.26
CA GLY A 544 19.00 -33.99 -9.97
C GLY A 544 19.43 -32.59 -9.49
N ALA A 545 20.47 -31.98 -10.06
CA ALA A 545 20.94 -30.66 -9.63
C ALA A 545 19.93 -29.55 -9.90
N VAL A 546 19.22 -29.61 -11.03
CA VAL A 546 18.14 -28.66 -11.36
C VAL A 546 17.01 -28.71 -10.34
N ARG A 547 16.69 -29.90 -9.78
CA ARG A 547 15.69 -30.03 -8.71
C ARG A 547 16.15 -29.32 -7.44
N ILE A 548 17.41 -29.49 -7.05
CA ILE A 548 17.99 -28.81 -5.87
C ILE A 548 17.97 -27.28 -6.05
N LEU A 549 18.33 -26.80 -7.23
CA LEU A 549 18.26 -25.37 -7.55
C LEU A 549 16.81 -24.86 -7.56
N PHE A 550 15.87 -25.67 -8.03
CA PHE A 550 14.45 -25.36 -7.99
C PHE A 550 13.92 -25.30 -6.55
N ASP A 551 14.26 -26.27 -5.70
CA ASP A 551 13.88 -26.27 -4.28
C ASP A 551 14.43 -25.04 -3.57
N MET A 552 15.70 -24.72 -3.81
CA MET A 552 16.33 -23.51 -3.27
C MET A 552 15.64 -22.23 -3.75
N ALA A 553 15.27 -22.18 -5.04
CA ALA A 553 14.50 -21.07 -5.59
C ALA A 553 13.11 -20.99 -4.94
N MET A 554 12.43 -22.10 -4.74
CA MET A 554 11.10 -22.12 -4.11
C MET A 554 11.15 -21.68 -2.65
N ILE A 555 12.15 -22.14 -1.88
CA ILE A 555 12.36 -21.65 -0.50
C ILE A 555 12.54 -20.13 -0.51
N GLY A 556 13.37 -19.59 -1.41
CA GLY A 556 13.56 -18.15 -1.55
C GLY A 556 12.27 -17.42 -1.94
N PHE A 557 11.60 -17.86 -2.99
CA PHE A 557 10.35 -17.28 -3.51
C PHE A 557 9.25 -17.23 -2.45
N PHE A 558 8.97 -18.34 -1.78
CA PHE A 558 7.97 -18.40 -0.72
C PHE A 558 8.41 -17.62 0.53
N GLY A 559 9.71 -17.51 0.79
CA GLY A 559 10.26 -16.61 1.79
C GLY A 559 9.90 -15.14 1.52
N GLY A 560 10.04 -14.69 0.27
CA GLY A 560 9.63 -13.36 -0.16
C GLY A 560 8.13 -13.09 0.01
N LEU A 561 7.28 -14.08 -0.32
CA LEU A 561 5.82 -14.02 -0.11
C LEU A 561 5.44 -13.99 1.38
N PHE A 562 6.22 -14.64 2.23
CA PHE A 562 5.98 -14.70 3.67
C PHE A 562 6.34 -13.39 4.37
N ILE A 563 7.50 -12.81 4.05
CA ILE A 563 8.09 -11.71 4.84
C ILE A 563 7.45 -10.34 4.56
N VAL A 564 7.09 -10.05 3.31
CA VAL A 564 6.61 -8.72 2.89
C VAL A 564 5.28 -8.32 3.55
N PRO A 565 4.23 -9.16 3.56
CA PRO A 565 2.96 -8.80 4.19
C PRO A 565 3.09 -8.57 5.70
N LEU A 566 3.97 -9.30 6.38
CA LEU A 566 4.17 -9.19 7.82
C LEU A 566 4.78 -7.82 8.19
N TYR A 567 5.75 -7.32 7.42
CA TYR A 567 6.28 -5.96 7.62
C TYR A 567 5.23 -4.89 7.35
N ALA A 568 4.46 -5.03 6.27
CA ALA A 568 3.37 -4.11 5.95
C ALA A 568 2.30 -4.11 7.07
N LEU A 569 1.98 -5.28 7.64
CA LEU A 569 1.05 -5.43 8.75
C LEU A 569 1.55 -4.73 10.02
N ILE A 570 2.82 -4.92 10.40
CA ILE A 570 3.40 -4.21 11.57
C ILE A 570 3.32 -2.70 11.38
N GLN A 571 3.65 -2.18 10.19
CA GLN A 571 3.65 -0.74 9.92
C GLN A 571 2.25 -0.13 9.98
N THR A 572 1.24 -0.85 9.49
CA THR A 572 -0.14 -0.35 9.41
C THR A 572 -0.94 -0.52 10.69
N ARG A 573 -0.69 -1.58 11.46
CA ARG A 573 -1.39 -1.85 12.73
C ARG A 573 -0.73 -1.19 13.94
N THR A 574 0.44 -0.57 13.77
CA THR A 574 1.13 0.16 14.82
C THR A 574 0.82 1.66 14.73
N GLU A 575 0.43 2.24 15.87
CA GLU A 575 0.28 3.69 16.03
C GLU A 575 1.53 4.43 15.55
N GLU A 576 1.34 5.55 14.85
CA GLU A 576 2.44 6.29 14.24
C GLU A 576 3.53 6.66 15.27
N ALA A 577 3.12 7.19 16.43
CA ALA A 577 3.99 7.63 17.53
C ALA A 577 4.84 6.53 18.17
N ARG A 578 4.58 5.26 17.87
CA ARG A 578 5.29 4.10 18.42
C ARG A 578 5.92 3.21 17.34
N ARG A 579 5.73 3.54 16.07
CA ARG A 579 6.09 2.68 14.94
C ARG A 579 7.59 2.37 14.92
N ALA A 580 8.46 3.37 15.09
CA ALA A 580 9.91 3.14 15.08
C ALA A 580 10.37 2.27 16.25
N ARG A 581 9.77 2.42 17.44
CA ARG A 581 10.02 1.55 18.60
C ARG A 581 9.58 0.11 18.38
N VAL A 582 8.44 -0.13 17.74
CA VAL A 582 8.00 -1.50 17.42
C VAL A 582 8.92 -2.15 16.38
N ILE A 583 9.37 -1.40 15.36
CA ILE A 583 10.37 -1.88 14.41
C ILE A 583 11.70 -2.19 15.11
N ALA A 584 12.11 -1.37 16.08
CA ALA A 584 13.29 -1.66 16.89
C ALA A 584 13.14 -2.97 17.69
N VAL A 585 11.97 -3.23 18.28
CA VAL A 585 11.68 -4.52 18.94
C VAL A 585 11.78 -5.67 17.95
N ASN A 586 11.20 -5.51 16.75
CA ASN A 586 11.33 -6.50 15.67
C ASN A 586 12.80 -6.83 15.38
N ASN A 587 13.65 -5.82 15.26
CA ASN A 587 15.08 -6.03 15.02
C ASN A 587 15.79 -6.78 16.15
N VAL A 588 15.47 -6.47 17.42
CA VAL A 588 16.03 -7.19 18.58
C VAL A 588 15.64 -8.66 18.56
N ILE A 589 14.35 -8.95 18.33
CA ILE A 589 13.84 -10.32 18.33
C ILE A 589 14.40 -11.08 17.12
N ASN A 590 14.51 -10.45 15.95
CA ASN A 590 15.16 -11.05 14.78
C ASN A 590 16.62 -11.42 15.08
N ALA A 591 17.38 -10.50 15.68
CA ALA A 591 18.77 -10.76 16.07
C ALA A 591 18.87 -11.93 17.06
N PHE A 592 17.96 -12.00 18.04
CA PHE A 592 17.86 -13.13 18.98
C PHE A 592 17.64 -14.45 18.24
N PHE A 593 16.68 -14.49 17.32
CA PHE A 593 16.33 -15.70 16.57
C PHE A 593 17.45 -16.16 15.62
N MET A 594 18.22 -15.24 15.03
CA MET A 594 19.40 -15.60 14.22
C MET A 594 20.51 -16.23 15.08
N VAL A 595 20.84 -15.64 16.23
CA VAL A 595 21.86 -16.19 17.14
C VAL A 595 21.39 -17.52 17.73
N PHE A 596 20.11 -17.61 18.12
CA PHE A 596 19.50 -18.84 18.59
C PHE A 596 19.52 -19.93 17.52
N GLY A 597 19.23 -19.59 16.26
CA GLY A 597 19.31 -20.52 15.12
C GLY A 597 20.71 -21.10 14.91
N ALA A 598 21.75 -20.26 15.02
CA ALA A 598 23.14 -20.72 14.97
C ALA A 598 23.47 -21.66 16.14
N GLY A 599 23.04 -21.33 17.35
CA GLY A 599 23.21 -22.19 18.53
C GLY A 599 22.45 -23.52 18.41
N LEU A 600 21.23 -23.49 17.86
CA LEU A 600 20.44 -24.68 17.57
C LEU A 600 21.12 -25.57 16.53
N ALA A 601 21.68 -25.00 15.47
CA ALA A 601 22.45 -25.75 14.47
C ALA A 601 23.67 -26.44 15.11
N ILE A 602 24.43 -25.74 15.95
CA ILE A 602 25.57 -26.34 16.68
C ILE A 602 25.10 -27.48 17.58
N LEU A 603 24.04 -27.28 18.35
CA LEU A 603 23.49 -28.32 19.23
C LEU A 603 23.07 -29.55 18.43
N MET A 604 22.32 -29.37 17.35
CA MET A 604 21.80 -30.48 16.55
C MET A 604 22.90 -31.23 15.79
N LEU A 605 23.87 -30.52 15.21
CA LEU A 605 24.96 -31.14 14.43
C LEU A 605 26.04 -31.76 15.31
N SER A 606 26.45 -31.08 16.39
CA SER A 606 27.60 -31.50 17.20
C SER A 606 27.23 -32.33 18.42
N VAL A 607 26.07 -32.10 19.04
CA VAL A 607 25.65 -32.80 20.27
C VAL A 607 24.65 -33.91 19.99
N VAL A 608 23.61 -33.63 19.21
CA VAL A 608 22.61 -34.64 18.82
C VAL A 608 23.15 -35.56 17.73
N GLY A 609 24.07 -35.07 16.90
CA GLY A 609 24.70 -35.84 15.83
C GLY A 609 23.83 -35.97 14.57
N LEU A 610 22.88 -35.05 14.37
CA LEU A 610 22.11 -34.98 13.13
C LEU A 610 23.01 -34.56 11.97
N SER A 611 22.72 -35.08 10.78
CA SER A 611 23.32 -34.60 9.54
C SER A 611 22.73 -33.25 9.12
N ILE A 612 23.40 -32.55 8.20
CA ILE A 612 22.92 -31.25 7.68
C ILE A 612 21.53 -31.40 7.02
N ALA A 613 21.32 -32.50 6.28
CA ALA A 613 20.03 -32.76 5.66
C ALA A 613 18.92 -32.94 6.72
N GLU A 614 19.19 -33.72 7.77
CA GLU A 614 18.24 -33.95 8.86
C GLU A 614 17.97 -32.67 9.66
N LEU A 615 18.99 -31.82 9.87
CA LEU A 615 18.82 -30.50 10.47
C LEU A 615 17.84 -29.65 9.65
N LEU A 616 18.04 -29.55 8.33
CA LEU A 616 17.15 -28.78 7.46
C LEU A 616 15.72 -29.34 7.49
N LEU A 617 15.55 -30.67 7.41
CA LEU A 617 14.25 -31.32 7.54
C LEU A 617 13.58 -30.99 8.88
N THR A 618 14.30 -31.15 9.99
CA THR A 618 13.80 -30.86 11.34
C THR A 618 13.29 -29.44 11.44
N VAL A 619 14.05 -28.49 10.92
CA VAL A 619 13.72 -27.07 10.94
C VAL A 619 12.48 -26.76 10.07
N MET A 620 12.30 -27.45 8.95
CA MET A 620 11.08 -27.31 8.12
C MET A 620 9.84 -27.93 8.78
N LEU A 621 9.98 -29.03 9.50
CA LEU A 621 8.89 -29.59 10.32
C LEU A 621 8.51 -28.66 11.48
N MET A 622 9.51 -28.04 12.12
CA MET A 622 9.26 -26.98 13.10
C MET A 622 8.54 -25.79 12.48
N ASN A 623 8.86 -25.41 11.24
CA ASN A 623 8.17 -24.33 10.54
C ASN A 623 6.67 -24.62 10.35
N ILE A 624 6.31 -25.87 10.03
CA ILE A 624 4.91 -26.29 9.97
C ILE A 624 4.24 -26.13 11.34
N ALA A 625 4.88 -26.62 12.41
CA ALA A 625 4.34 -26.53 13.77
C ALA A 625 4.14 -25.08 14.23
N VAL A 626 5.14 -24.21 14.00
CA VAL A 626 5.08 -22.78 14.32
C VAL A 626 4.00 -22.07 13.49
N SER A 627 3.89 -22.40 12.20
CA SER A 627 2.85 -21.84 11.32
C SER A 627 1.45 -22.21 11.79
N ILE A 628 1.22 -23.49 12.15
CA ILE A 628 -0.04 -23.96 12.71
C ILE A 628 -0.35 -23.19 14.01
N PHE A 629 0.65 -23.03 14.89
CA PHE A 629 0.48 -22.28 16.14
C PHE A 629 0.09 -20.81 15.87
N ILE A 630 0.81 -20.11 14.99
CA ILE A 630 0.54 -18.68 14.69
C ILE A 630 -0.85 -18.53 14.06
N PHE A 631 -1.20 -19.35 13.07
CA PHE A 631 -2.49 -19.25 12.37
C PHE A 631 -3.68 -19.67 13.24
N HIS A 632 -3.46 -20.55 14.22
CA HIS A 632 -4.48 -20.85 15.22
C HIS A 632 -4.70 -19.68 16.19
N GLN A 633 -3.64 -18.93 16.51
CA GLN A 633 -3.73 -17.77 17.41
C GLN A 633 -4.30 -16.52 16.77
N VAL A 634 -4.16 -16.39 15.44
CA VAL A 634 -4.71 -15.29 14.62
C VAL A 634 -5.43 -15.89 13.41
N PRO A 635 -6.70 -16.29 13.58
CA PRO A 635 -7.47 -16.95 12.53
C PRO A 635 -7.71 -16.08 11.29
N GLU A 636 -7.49 -14.77 11.39
CA GLU A 636 -7.50 -13.85 10.26
C GLU A 636 -6.57 -14.31 9.13
N PHE A 637 -5.37 -14.82 9.43
CA PHE A 637 -4.45 -15.33 8.40
C PHE A 637 -5.05 -16.50 7.63
N ALA A 638 -5.66 -17.46 8.33
CA ALA A 638 -6.28 -18.63 7.72
C ALA A 638 -7.54 -18.26 6.92
N MET A 639 -8.40 -17.41 7.48
CA MET A 639 -9.60 -16.92 6.79
C MET A 639 -9.27 -16.18 5.51
N ARG A 640 -8.36 -15.21 5.61
CA ARG A 640 -7.87 -14.43 4.46
C ARG A 640 -7.24 -15.33 3.40
N PHE A 641 -6.49 -16.36 3.80
CA PHE A 641 -5.92 -17.32 2.85
C PHE A 641 -6.98 -18.11 2.10
N ILE A 642 -8.01 -18.62 2.79
CA ILE A 642 -9.12 -19.34 2.15
C ILE A 642 -9.87 -18.41 1.18
N ILE A 643 -10.22 -17.20 1.62
CA ILE A 643 -10.89 -16.19 0.79
C ILE A 643 -10.04 -15.84 -0.44
N TRP A 644 -8.75 -15.61 -0.23
CA TRP A 644 -7.80 -15.28 -1.28
C TRP A 644 -7.66 -16.43 -2.29
N LEU A 645 -7.54 -17.67 -1.80
CA LEU A 645 -7.46 -18.86 -2.64
C LEU A 645 -8.72 -19.02 -3.49
N LEU A 646 -9.91 -18.94 -2.87
CA LEU A 646 -11.18 -19.06 -3.57
C LEU A 646 -11.38 -17.97 -4.63
N SER A 647 -11.07 -16.71 -4.29
CA SER A 647 -11.17 -15.59 -5.23
C SER A 647 -10.16 -15.66 -6.38
N HIS A 648 -8.93 -16.12 -6.15
CA HIS A 648 -7.92 -16.14 -7.21
C HIS A 648 -7.95 -17.40 -8.08
N THR A 649 -8.44 -18.53 -7.55
CA THR A 649 -8.44 -19.82 -8.27
C THR A 649 -9.79 -20.24 -8.83
N MET A 650 -10.91 -19.82 -8.21
CA MET A 650 -12.26 -20.25 -8.59
C MET A 650 -13.18 -19.10 -9.00
N TYR A 651 -13.02 -17.90 -8.42
CA TYR A 651 -14.03 -16.84 -8.46
C TYR A 651 -13.51 -15.45 -8.77
N ARG A 652 -13.70 -14.96 -10.00
CA ARG A 652 -13.36 -13.56 -10.33
C ARG A 652 -14.46 -12.63 -9.82
N VAL A 653 -14.28 -12.10 -8.61
CA VAL A 653 -15.22 -11.19 -7.95
C VAL A 653 -15.06 -9.77 -8.49
N VAL A 654 -16.15 -9.17 -8.96
CA VAL A 654 -16.24 -7.78 -9.38
C VAL A 654 -17.06 -7.02 -8.33
N PRO A 655 -16.43 -6.13 -7.53
CA PRO A 655 -17.15 -5.29 -6.59
C PRO A 655 -17.84 -4.12 -7.31
N GLU A 656 -19.11 -3.88 -7.00
CA GLU A 656 -19.92 -2.77 -7.52
C GLU A 656 -20.65 -2.07 -6.36
N GLY A 657 -20.58 -0.75 -6.24
CA GLY A 657 -21.37 -0.03 -5.23
C GLY A 657 -20.89 -0.18 -3.77
N LEU A 658 -19.75 -0.80 -3.51
CA LEU A 658 -19.29 -1.09 -2.14
C LEU A 658 -18.91 0.16 -1.32
N GLU A 659 -18.71 1.29 -1.97
CA GLU A 659 -18.57 2.61 -1.35
C GLU A 659 -19.80 3.05 -0.54
N GLN A 660 -20.96 2.41 -0.79
CA GLN A 660 -22.18 2.63 -0.02
C GLN A 660 -22.12 1.98 1.38
N VAL A 661 -21.17 1.07 1.63
CA VAL A 661 -20.97 0.49 2.96
C VAL A 661 -20.27 1.53 3.86
N PRO A 662 -20.88 1.95 4.99
CA PRO A 662 -20.30 2.99 5.84
C PRO A 662 -18.89 2.64 6.32
N GLU A 663 -17.95 3.59 6.22
CA GLU A 663 -16.56 3.38 6.65
C GLU A 663 -16.42 3.31 8.18
N GLU A 664 -17.31 3.98 8.91
CA GLU A 664 -17.36 4.03 10.38
C GLU A 664 -18.80 3.85 10.89
N GLY A 665 -18.94 3.52 12.18
CA GLY A 665 -20.23 3.29 12.82
C GLY A 665 -20.86 1.92 12.52
N GLY A 666 -21.92 1.59 13.25
CA GLY A 666 -22.63 0.32 13.11
C GLY A 666 -23.52 0.31 11.89
N ALA A 667 -23.55 -0.80 11.16
CA ALA A 667 -24.43 -0.97 10.00
C ALA A 667 -24.80 -2.45 9.80
N LEU A 668 -25.96 -2.68 9.19
CA LEU A 668 -26.43 -4.03 8.88
C LEU A 668 -26.44 -4.27 7.37
N LEU A 669 -25.72 -5.28 6.91
CA LEU A 669 -25.73 -5.76 5.55
C LEU A 669 -26.81 -6.83 5.39
N VAL A 670 -27.62 -6.71 4.34
CA VAL A 670 -28.68 -7.67 4.01
C VAL A 670 -28.45 -8.18 2.61
N CYS A 671 -28.28 -9.50 2.45
CA CYS A 671 -27.90 -10.10 1.18
C CYS A 671 -28.69 -11.37 0.86
N ASN A 672 -28.80 -11.72 -0.43
CA ASN A 672 -29.31 -13.02 -0.86
C ASN A 672 -28.31 -14.17 -0.58
N HIS A 673 -28.82 -15.39 -0.45
CA HIS A 673 -28.06 -16.58 -0.04
C HIS A 673 -28.09 -17.70 -1.08
N VAL A 674 -27.03 -17.80 -1.87
CA VAL A 674 -26.90 -18.69 -3.04
C VAL A 674 -25.98 -19.89 -2.77
N THR A 675 -24.86 -19.71 -2.08
CA THR A 675 -23.82 -20.76 -1.91
C THR A 675 -23.27 -20.84 -0.49
N TYR A 676 -22.62 -21.96 -0.18
CA TYR A 676 -21.93 -22.16 1.10
C TYR A 676 -20.75 -21.18 1.34
N VAL A 677 -20.30 -20.45 0.32
CA VAL A 677 -19.15 -19.53 0.39
C VAL A 677 -19.55 -18.05 0.32
N ASP A 678 -20.85 -17.74 0.35
CA ASP A 678 -21.36 -16.36 0.25
C ASP A 678 -20.76 -15.42 1.29
N ALA A 679 -20.71 -15.86 2.55
CA ALA A 679 -20.12 -15.10 3.64
C ALA A 679 -18.62 -14.81 3.40
N LEU A 680 -17.88 -15.77 2.84
CA LEU A 680 -16.47 -15.60 2.52
C LEU A 680 -16.25 -14.61 1.37
N LEU A 681 -17.11 -14.65 0.35
CA LEU A 681 -17.07 -13.73 -0.79
C LEU A 681 -17.40 -12.30 -0.37
N LEU A 682 -18.42 -12.12 0.48
CA LEU A 682 -18.75 -10.81 1.07
C LEU A 682 -17.61 -10.28 1.94
N ALA A 683 -17.04 -11.13 2.80
CA ALA A 683 -15.90 -10.77 3.65
C ALA A 683 -14.64 -10.39 2.84
N GLY A 684 -14.45 -11.00 1.66
CA GLY A 684 -13.36 -10.65 0.75
C GLY A 684 -13.59 -9.36 -0.04
N ALA A 685 -14.85 -9.06 -0.38
CA ALA A 685 -15.20 -7.89 -1.18
C ALA A 685 -15.30 -6.60 -0.35
N VAL A 686 -15.89 -6.68 0.84
CA VAL A 686 -16.13 -5.53 1.72
C VAL A 686 -14.87 -5.18 2.52
N LYS A 687 -14.54 -3.88 2.60
CA LYS A 687 -13.30 -3.39 3.25
C LYS A 687 -13.28 -3.61 4.77
N ARG A 688 -14.44 -3.49 5.42
CA ARG A 688 -14.59 -3.64 6.88
C ARG A 688 -14.82 -5.10 7.27
N PRO A 689 -14.29 -5.57 8.41
CA PRO A 689 -14.62 -6.89 8.95
C PRO A 689 -16.13 -7.03 9.16
N ILE A 690 -16.71 -8.10 8.63
CA ILE A 690 -18.14 -8.41 8.76
C ILE A 690 -18.32 -9.48 9.84
N ARG A 691 -19.21 -9.24 10.80
CA ARG A 691 -19.71 -10.26 11.73
C ARG A 691 -20.98 -10.89 11.16
N PHE A 692 -20.93 -12.18 10.84
CA PHE A 692 -22.07 -12.87 10.24
C PHE A 692 -23.02 -13.42 11.30
N ILE A 693 -24.32 -13.16 11.13
CA ILE A 693 -25.37 -13.81 11.92
C ILE A 693 -25.63 -15.19 11.29
N MET A 694 -25.33 -16.26 12.02
CA MET A 694 -25.21 -17.61 11.47
C MET A 694 -26.10 -18.62 12.18
N PHE A 695 -26.67 -19.57 11.44
CA PHE A 695 -27.43 -20.65 12.05
C PHE A 695 -26.55 -21.54 12.94
N LYS A 696 -26.95 -21.72 14.20
CA LYS A 696 -26.13 -22.35 15.25
C LYS A 696 -25.53 -23.73 14.88
N PRO A 697 -26.28 -24.68 14.28
CA PRO A 697 -25.70 -25.96 13.86
C PRO A 697 -24.55 -25.85 12.85
N ILE A 698 -24.55 -24.82 11.99
CA ILE A 698 -23.43 -24.56 11.06
C ILE A 698 -22.26 -23.95 11.83
N TYR A 699 -22.55 -23.03 12.76
CA TYR A 699 -21.55 -22.41 13.63
C TYR A 699 -20.81 -23.47 14.48
N ASP A 700 -21.49 -24.51 14.94
CA ASP A 700 -20.92 -25.57 15.81
C ASP A 700 -20.16 -26.67 15.04
N LEU A 701 -19.93 -26.54 13.72
CA LEU A 701 -19.16 -27.52 12.95
C LEU A 701 -17.71 -27.65 13.47
N PRO A 702 -17.22 -28.85 13.85
CA PRO A 702 -15.98 -29.00 14.64
C PRO A 702 -14.72 -28.38 14.04
N VAL A 703 -14.61 -28.39 12.70
CA VAL A 703 -13.44 -27.88 11.98
C VAL A 703 -13.55 -26.37 11.70
N LEU A 704 -14.75 -25.82 11.62
CA LEU A 704 -14.99 -24.43 11.24
C LEU A 704 -15.42 -23.54 12.41
N ASN A 705 -15.83 -24.13 13.53
CA ASN A 705 -16.30 -23.40 14.71
C ASN A 705 -15.26 -22.40 15.22
N PHE A 706 -13.98 -22.79 15.25
CA PHE A 706 -12.91 -21.88 15.67
C PHE A 706 -12.78 -20.67 14.75
N VAL A 707 -13.02 -20.86 13.45
CA VAL A 707 -12.97 -19.81 12.42
C VAL A 707 -14.12 -18.83 12.62
N PHE A 708 -15.35 -19.35 12.73
CA PHE A 708 -16.54 -18.53 12.94
C PHE A 708 -16.49 -17.74 14.24
N ARG A 709 -16.04 -18.37 15.33
CA ARG A 709 -15.86 -17.70 16.62
C ARG A 709 -14.82 -16.57 16.52
N ALA A 710 -13.72 -16.80 15.83
CA ALA A 710 -12.68 -15.80 15.67
C ALA A 710 -13.06 -14.65 14.73
N GLY A 711 -13.93 -14.92 13.74
CA GLY A 711 -14.56 -13.89 12.91
C GLY A 711 -15.67 -13.12 13.61
N GLY A 712 -15.98 -13.41 14.87
CA GLY A 712 -17.05 -12.76 15.63
C GLY A 712 -18.45 -13.09 15.11
N ALA A 713 -18.63 -14.24 14.44
CA ALA A 713 -19.94 -14.66 13.98
C ALA A 713 -20.89 -14.89 15.16
N ILE A 714 -22.13 -14.44 15.03
CA ILE A 714 -23.14 -14.51 16.07
C ILE A 714 -24.06 -15.70 15.78
N PRO A 715 -24.03 -16.77 16.58
CA PRO A 715 -24.90 -17.92 16.37
C PRO A 715 -26.35 -17.58 16.75
N ILE A 716 -27.28 -17.88 15.85
CA ILE A 716 -28.72 -17.72 16.06
C ILE A 716 -29.45 -19.05 15.83
N GLN A 717 -30.48 -19.30 16.62
CA GLN A 717 -31.37 -20.47 16.52
C GLN A 717 -32.82 -20.02 16.62
N GLY A 718 -33.80 -20.85 16.25
CA GLY A 718 -35.19 -20.43 16.29
C GLY A 718 -35.69 -20.16 17.71
N ALA A 719 -36.49 -19.10 17.91
CA ALA A 719 -37.13 -18.81 19.20
C ALA A 719 -37.94 -20.00 19.77
N LYS A 720 -38.50 -20.85 18.89
CA LYS A 720 -39.24 -22.06 19.27
C LYS A 720 -38.35 -23.18 19.82
N GLU A 721 -37.08 -23.22 19.42
CA GLU A 721 -36.15 -24.29 19.81
C GLU A 721 -35.54 -23.98 21.18
N ASN A 722 -35.07 -22.74 21.38
CA ASN A 722 -34.53 -22.30 22.65
C ASN A 722 -34.60 -20.75 22.74
N PRO A 723 -35.63 -20.22 23.44
CA PRO A 723 -35.89 -18.79 23.58
C PRO A 723 -34.73 -18.00 24.19
N ALA A 724 -34.10 -18.53 25.24
CA ALA A 724 -33.04 -17.83 25.97
C ALA A 724 -31.83 -17.51 25.10
N ALA A 725 -31.38 -18.48 24.28
CA ALA A 725 -30.26 -18.24 23.37
C ALA A 725 -30.67 -17.52 22.08
N PHE A 726 -31.97 -17.42 21.76
CA PHE A 726 -32.44 -16.50 20.73
C PHE A 726 -32.36 -15.04 21.22
N ASP A 727 -32.84 -14.76 22.43
CA ASP A 727 -32.77 -13.40 23.00
C ASP A 727 -31.32 -12.96 23.27
N ALA A 728 -30.46 -13.86 23.78
CA ALA A 728 -29.03 -13.57 23.94
C ALA A 728 -28.32 -13.23 22.61
N ALA A 729 -28.72 -13.85 21.50
CA ALA A 729 -28.18 -13.52 20.18
C ALA A 729 -28.58 -12.11 19.73
N PHE A 730 -29.82 -11.66 20.05
CA PHE A 730 -30.26 -10.29 19.76
C PHE A 730 -29.56 -9.26 20.64
N GLU A 731 -29.32 -9.56 21.92
CA GLU A 731 -28.50 -8.72 22.80
C GLU A 731 -27.07 -8.56 22.24
N GLU A 732 -26.43 -9.65 21.80
CA GLU A 732 -25.09 -9.59 21.19
C GLU A 732 -25.09 -8.79 19.88
N ILE A 733 -26.13 -8.92 19.05
CA ILE A 733 -26.30 -8.11 17.82
C ILE A 733 -26.40 -6.62 18.18
N ALA A 734 -27.19 -6.26 19.19
CA ALA A 734 -27.37 -4.88 19.62
C ALA A 734 -26.05 -4.28 20.16
N GLU A 735 -25.33 -5.02 21.00
CA GLU A 735 -24.02 -4.59 21.53
C GLU A 735 -22.98 -4.41 20.41
N ALA A 736 -22.95 -5.33 19.44
CA ALA A 736 -22.06 -5.25 18.29
C ALA A 736 -22.34 -4.02 17.43
N LEU A 737 -23.62 -3.76 17.08
CA LEU A 737 -24.01 -2.57 16.32
C LEU A 737 -23.68 -1.28 17.08
N ALA A 738 -23.96 -1.22 18.38
CA ALA A 738 -23.67 -0.08 19.22
C ALA A 738 -22.16 0.20 19.34
N SER A 739 -21.34 -0.86 19.33
CA SER A 739 -19.87 -0.78 19.29
C SER A 739 -19.31 -0.34 17.93
N GLY A 740 -20.19 -0.19 16.94
CA GLY A 740 -19.82 0.23 15.59
C GLY A 740 -19.49 -0.92 14.64
N ASP A 741 -19.83 -2.17 14.95
CA ASP A 741 -19.53 -3.31 14.08
C ASP A 741 -20.42 -3.34 12.83
N LEU A 742 -19.89 -3.95 11.76
CA LEU A 742 -20.64 -4.26 10.55
C LEU A 742 -21.16 -5.68 10.64
N LEU A 743 -22.49 -5.85 10.68
CA LEU A 743 -23.11 -7.18 10.70
C LEU A 743 -23.69 -7.55 9.35
N CYS A 744 -23.76 -8.84 9.06
CA CYS A 744 -24.43 -9.34 7.86
C CYS A 744 -25.42 -10.44 8.21
N ILE A 745 -26.61 -10.36 7.62
CA ILE A 745 -27.66 -11.37 7.73
C ILE A 745 -28.17 -11.77 6.34
N PHE A 746 -28.46 -13.06 6.21
CA PHE A 746 -29.14 -13.65 5.07
C PHE A 746 -30.60 -13.94 5.45
N PRO A 747 -31.53 -12.99 5.26
CA PRO A 747 -32.89 -13.08 5.80
C PRO A 747 -33.77 -14.16 5.17
N GLU A 748 -33.32 -14.81 4.09
CA GLU A 748 -33.94 -16.03 3.53
C GLU A 748 -33.95 -17.19 4.55
N GLY A 749 -32.92 -17.26 5.40
CA GLY A 749 -32.76 -18.28 6.45
C GLY A 749 -32.38 -19.67 5.93
N ALA A 750 -32.27 -19.87 4.62
CA ALA A 750 -31.76 -21.07 3.97
C ALA A 750 -31.12 -20.69 2.62
N LEU A 751 -30.26 -21.58 2.10
CA LEU A 751 -29.71 -21.46 0.75
C LEU A 751 -30.80 -21.69 -0.31
N THR A 752 -30.75 -20.92 -1.38
CA THR A 752 -31.66 -21.11 -2.53
C THR A 752 -31.51 -22.51 -3.17
N ARG A 753 -32.63 -23.07 -3.63
CA ARG A 753 -32.71 -24.41 -4.25
C ARG A 753 -32.98 -24.36 -5.75
N ASP A 754 -33.45 -23.23 -6.26
CA ASP A 754 -33.82 -23.00 -7.65
C ASP A 754 -33.06 -21.81 -8.28
N GLY A 755 -32.33 -21.04 -7.47
CA GLY A 755 -31.59 -19.84 -7.90
C GLY A 755 -32.37 -18.55 -7.68
N GLU A 756 -33.62 -18.65 -7.22
CA GLU A 756 -34.44 -17.49 -6.89
C GLU A 756 -34.27 -17.05 -5.43
N ILE A 757 -34.51 -15.77 -5.17
CA ILE A 757 -34.45 -15.18 -3.83
C ILE A 757 -35.73 -15.60 -3.08
N ALA A 758 -35.56 -16.24 -1.92
CA ALA A 758 -36.67 -16.60 -1.06
C ALA A 758 -37.21 -15.39 -0.28
N THR A 759 -38.42 -15.52 0.27
CA THR A 759 -39.05 -14.46 1.06
C THR A 759 -38.21 -14.11 2.30
N PHE A 760 -37.95 -12.81 2.48
CA PHE A 760 -37.16 -12.32 3.62
C PHE A 760 -37.97 -12.39 4.92
N ARG A 761 -37.34 -12.91 5.98
CA ARG A 761 -37.95 -12.98 7.32
C ARG A 761 -37.84 -11.64 8.05
N ARG A 762 -38.84 -11.33 8.89
CA ARG A 762 -38.94 -10.09 9.69
C ARG A 762 -37.90 -9.92 10.80
N GLY A 763 -36.90 -10.81 10.90
CA GLY A 763 -35.83 -10.69 11.89
C GLY A 763 -35.03 -9.39 11.76
N VAL A 764 -34.89 -8.89 10.53
CA VAL A 764 -34.19 -7.61 10.24
C VAL A 764 -34.92 -6.42 10.87
N GLU A 765 -36.25 -6.40 10.84
CA GLU A 765 -37.05 -5.33 11.44
C GLU A 765 -36.84 -5.25 12.95
N ARG A 766 -36.76 -6.41 13.63
CA ARG A 766 -36.47 -6.46 15.07
C ARG A 766 -35.10 -5.86 15.37
N ILE A 767 -34.06 -6.29 14.65
CA ILE A 767 -32.68 -5.78 14.83
C ILE A 767 -32.65 -4.25 14.75
N VAL A 768 -33.24 -3.69 13.69
CA VAL A 768 -33.23 -2.25 13.43
C VAL A 768 -34.12 -1.47 14.41
N SER A 769 -35.21 -2.08 14.89
CA SER A 769 -36.07 -1.46 15.91
C SER A 769 -35.41 -1.35 17.28
N GLU A 770 -34.56 -2.32 17.65
CA GLU A 770 -33.82 -2.33 18.90
C GLU A 770 -32.57 -1.44 18.82
N THR A 771 -31.85 -1.48 17.69
CA THR A 771 -30.67 -0.64 17.45
C THR A 771 -30.77 0.05 16.07
N PRO A 772 -31.23 1.31 16.02
CA PRO A 772 -31.39 2.04 14.76
C PRO A 772 -30.04 2.30 14.06
N VAL A 773 -29.76 1.52 13.03
CA VAL A 773 -28.57 1.65 12.16
C VAL A 773 -28.97 1.67 10.69
N PRO A 774 -28.16 2.26 9.79
CA PRO A 774 -28.38 2.13 8.35
C PRO A 774 -28.29 0.67 7.90
N VAL A 775 -29.18 0.25 7.00
CA VAL A 775 -29.19 -1.08 6.41
C VAL A 775 -28.77 -1.01 4.95
N VAL A 776 -27.70 -1.72 4.57
CA VAL A 776 -27.21 -1.73 3.19
C VAL A 776 -27.68 -3.01 2.48
N PRO A 777 -28.60 -2.92 1.50
CA PRO A 777 -28.99 -4.06 0.70
C PRO A 777 -27.85 -4.44 -0.25
N MET A 778 -27.57 -5.74 -0.36
CA MET A 778 -26.51 -6.30 -1.19
C MET A 778 -27.04 -7.46 -2.03
N ALA A 779 -26.48 -7.64 -3.22
CA ALA A 779 -26.77 -8.76 -4.09
C ALA A 779 -25.49 -9.48 -4.54
N LEU A 780 -25.49 -10.80 -4.34
CA LEU A 780 -24.56 -11.74 -4.96
C LEU A 780 -25.13 -12.22 -6.29
N ARG A 781 -24.34 -12.09 -7.36
CA ARG A 781 -24.76 -12.36 -8.75
C ARG A 781 -23.82 -13.33 -9.44
N GLY A 782 -24.35 -14.26 -10.24
CA GLY A 782 -23.56 -15.21 -11.04
C GLY A 782 -23.05 -16.40 -10.23
N LEU A 783 -23.66 -16.68 -9.08
CA LEU A 783 -23.26 -17.76 -8.17
C LEU A 783 -24.04 -19.04 -8.43
N TRP A 784 -25.24 -18.95 -9.00
CA TRP A 784 -26.05 -20.11 -9.34
C TRP A 784 -25.40 -20.94 -10.47
N GLY A 785 -25.25 -22.26 -10.29
CA GLY A 785 -24.54 -23.12 -11.24
C GLY A 785 -23.02 -23.23 -11.01
N SER A 786 -22.51 -22.57 -9.97
CA SER A 786 -21.11 -22.68 -9.53
C SER A 786 -20.87 -23.89 -8.59
N PHE A 787 -19.60 -24.20 -8.32
CA PHE A 787 -19.19 -25.41 -7.59
C PHE A 787 -19.83 -25.60 -6.20
N PHE A 788 -20.10 -24.51 -5.48
CA PHE A 788 -20.69 -24.54 -4.12
C PHE A 788 -22.20 -24.23 -4.10
N SER A 789 -22.86 -24.20 -5.26
CA SER A 789 -24.32 -23.99 -5.38
C SER A 789 -25.08 -25.32 -5.36
N HIS A 790 -26.39 -25.28 -5.07
CA HIS A 790 -27.25 -26.48 -5.11
C HIS A 790 -27.61 -26.95 -6.53
N SER A 791 -27.18 -26.24 -7.59
CA SER A 791 -27.50 -26.57 -8.98
C SER A 791 -26.81 -27.85 -9.42
N GLY A 792 -27.58 -28.89 -9.76
CA GLY A 792 -27.05 -30.20 -10.21
C GLY A 792 -26.57 -31.15 -9.10
N GLY A 793 -26.68 -30.73 -7.83
CA GLY A 793 -26.19 -31.46 -6.66
C GLY A 793 -24.86 -30.91 -6.13
N VAL A 794 -24.72 -30.80 -4.81
CA VAL A 794 -23.50 -30.27 -4.17
C VAL A 794 -22.29 -31.10 -4.62
N PHE A 795 -21.23 -30.44 -5.12
CA PHE A 795 -20.00 -31.06 -5.60
C PHE A 795 -20.11 -31.95 -6.87
N LYS A 796 -21.20 -31.90 -7.65
CA LYS A 796 -21.30 -32.65 -8.92
C LYS A 796 -21.29 -31.73 -10.15
N ASN A 797 -20.38 -32.03 -11.08
CA ASN A 797 -20.21 -31.43 -12.42
C ASN A 797 -20.58 -29.93 -12.49
N PRO A 798 -19.72 -29.03 -11.96
CA PRO A 798 -19.94 -27.60 -12.14
C PRO A 798 -19.98 -27.30 -13.64
N SER A 799 -21.04 -26.63 -14.10
CA SER A 799 -21.12 -26.18 -15.49
C SER A 799 -20.00 -25.17 -15.82
N ARG A 800 -19.43 -24.52 -14.80
CA ARG A 800 -18.37 -23.51 -14.89
C ARG A 800 -17.43 -23.59 -13.67
N PHE A 801 -16.16 -23.94 -13.89
CA PHE A 801 -15.11 -23.96 -12.86
C PHE A 801 -14.56 -22.56 -12.54
N TRP A 802 -14.66 -21.62 -13.50
CA TRP A 802 -14.28 -20.20 -13.35
C TRP A 802 -15.53 -19.33 -13.54
N SER A 803 -16.14 -18.90 -12.43
CA SER A 803 -17.33 -18.04 -12.49
C SER A 803 -16.96 -16.58 -12.28
N ARG A 804 -17.46 -15.68 -13.15
CA ARG A 804 -17.47 -14.24 -12.90
C ARG A 804 -18.62 -13.95 -11.95
N ILE A 805 -18.31 -13.43 -10.78
CA ILE A 805 -19.29 -13.11 -9.74
C ILE A 805 -19.26 -11.61 -9.50
N SER A 806 -20.42 -11.01 -9.34
CA SER A 806 -20.54 -9.60 -8.95
C SER A 806 -21.10 -9.53 -7.54
N VAL A 807 -20.47 -8.70 -6.70
CA VAL A 807 -20.97 -8.33 -5.37
C VAL A 807 -21.38 -6.87 -5.46
N ARG A 808 -22.69 -6.63 -5.38
CA ARG A 808 -23.26 -5.30 -5.58
C ARG A 808 -23.90 -4.79 -4.29
N ALA A 809 -23.52 -3.60 -3.83
CA ALA A 809 -24.23 -2.91 -2.76
C ALA A 809 -25.13 -1.79 -3.33
N GLY A 810 -26.30 -1.61 -2.71
CA GLY A 810 -27.23 -0.52 -2.99
C GLY A 810 -27.08 0.63 -2.00
N GLN A 811 -27.89 1.67 -2.17
CA GLN A 811 -27.91 2.80 -1.23
C GLN A 811 -28.37 2.35 0.16
N PRO A 812 -27.77 2.86 1.25
CA PRO A 812 -28.20 2.55 2.60
C PRO A 812 -29.63 3.00 2.84
N VAL A 813 -30.46 2.11 3.38
CA VAL A 813 -31.83 2.40 3.80
C VAL A 813 -31.78 2.92 5.25
N PRO A 814 -32.32 4.12 5.53
CA PRO A 814 -32.43 4.64 6.88
C PRO A 814 -33.28 3.73 7.78
N ALA A 815 -32.92 3.61 9.06
CA ALA A 815 -33.59 2.70 10.00
C ALA A 815 -35.13 2.84 10.04
N ALA A 816 -35.65 4.06 9.94
CA ALA A 816 -37.09 4.35 9.96
C ALA A 816 -37.87 3.78 8.75
N GLU A 817 -37.15 3.43 7.69
CA GLU A 817 -37.67 3.06 6.38
C GLU A 817 -37.50 1.56 6.07
N VAL A 818 -36.93 0.81 7.01
CA VAL A 818 -36.59 -0.61 6.84
C VAL A 818 -37.82 -1.50 7.06
N THR A 819 -38.18 -2.26 6.02
CA THR A 819 -39.08 -3.41 6.10
C THR A 819 -38.47 -4.60 5.37
N ALA A 820 -38.81 -5.82 5.77
CA ALA A 820 -38.31 -7.03 5.12
C ALA A 820 -38.69 -7.06 3.63
N GLU A 821 -39.92 -6.65 3.28
CA GLU A 821 -40.40 -6.61 1.90
C GLU A 821 -39.65 -5.59 1.04
N ARG A 822 -39.36 -4.40 1.57
CA ARG A 822 -38.59 -3.37 0.84
C ARG A 822 -37.17 -3.87 0.57
N LEU A 823 -36.50 -4.40 1.59
CA LEU A 823 -35.14 -4.92 1.45
C LEU A 823 -35.08 -6.06 0.43
N GLN A 824 -36.09 -6.94 0.42
CA GLN A 824 -36.19 -7.98 -0.60
C GLN A 824 -36.27 -7.39 -2.01
N GLN A 825 -37.14 -6.41 -2.25
CA GLN A 825 -37.29 -5.74 -3.55
C GLN A 825 -36.00 -5.02 -3.98
N ASP A 826 -35.29 -4.38 -3.04
CA ASP A 826 -34.03 -3.72 -3.31
C ASP A 826 -32.94 -4.73 -3.69
N VAL A 827 -32.83 -5.86 -2.98
CA VAL A 827 -31.90 -6.94 -3.30
C VAL A 827 -32.24 -7.60 -4.65
N GLU A 828 -33.52 -7.83 -4.95
CA GLU A 828 -33.98 -8.35 -6.25
C GLU A 828 -33.60 -7.40 -7.40
N ARG A 829 -33.79 -6.08 -7.22
CA ARG A 829 -33.39 -5.06 -8.19
C ARG A 829 -31.88 -5.04 -8.41
N LEU A 830 -31.10 -5.16 -7.33
CA LEU A 830 -29.64 -5.21 -7.39
C LEU A 830 -29.13 -6.48 -8.10
N ARG A 831 -29.75 -7.63 -7.84
CA ARG A 831 -29.43 -8.92 -8.49
C ARG A 831 -29.76 -8.89 -9.98
N GLY A 832 -30.92 -8.34 -10.33
CA GLY A 832 -31.47 -8.40 -11.69
C GLY A 832 -31.69 -9.84 -12.15
N GLN A 833 -31.55 -10.08 -13.46
CA GLN A 833 -31.70 -11.43 -14.07
C GLN A 833 -30.45 -12.31 -13.94
N PHE A 834 -29.41 -11.84 -13.23
CA PHE A 834 -28.11 -12.51 -13.16
C PHE A 834 -27.97 -13.22 -11.81
N ALA A 835 -28.57 -14.40 -11.70
CA ALA A 835 -28.50 -15.28 -10.53
C ALA A 835 -27.14 -15.95 -10.38
#